data_AF-A0A1V6BHQ9-F1
#
_entry.id   AF-A0A1V6BHQ9-F1
#
_cell.length_a   1.000
_cell.length_b   1.000
_cell.length_c   1.000
_cell.angle_alpha   90.00
_cell.angle_beta   90.00
_cell.angle_gamma   90.00
#
_symmetry.space_group_name_H-M   'P 1'
#
loop_
_entity.id
_entity.type
_entity.pdbx_description
1 polymer ?
#
loop_
_entity_poly.entity_id
_entity_poly.type
_entity_poly.pdbx_seq_one_letter_code
_entity_poly.pdbx_strand_id
1 'polypeptide(L)'
;MKNQRIILLLALIVLFALTGCKKKIEYVDEEHIFGEWIDEEKKTCTTDGILGHYHCSHCNKDFDQFFNELPSIVDKATGHNLIFNKEIPATGWSLGSKAYYECSRCGHIYEDDKATTEIPKTELTLPVKVVTVSEIKDCPDYQAVVTLRAIVVGATSNSDGGYTYYILKDLDSNETLCLRSCREDDIPKVEPSSCIKGYSYAPNMVFPLGSIVEIPVSYQINRSGKGGETNKGYLIWRGDDYEDAIGYGYMLEWKAQYIVGYTDDYAINHDEVNINISSQEDLANFLSKKGGFQNFTVCFEGTPENPLKFVTGVVKEEAKGDINREYLYFYYGDASSLDEIRVNGTNPVFSNFGNTFNMISPLSCILAGQTQFEQPDFSKPYEFVGKIYATCVGGNSSFYHFVVLSEDDIINEGGNGSHEVIGSKIAKNTFYKYMEEFAATLGIDVHGDITTAVGTTNIITTSDLCRIGIKGVHTDLLKNIWNAMSYTGEIIDGNGVARQVTVNNVVLNKDDCKKYITPYYTIVGTKSGGLNYENEYRSFINNLIMVVEGPDDTYIVGAIANQSEDAASRTYPSMKALFDLLVAKYYGQDTTEIEKDIISMAAAGVIIPKENCEPDGYDWFGPNSKYINYTKNAEQTITTASCWKTLTACTALSYITEADLQKLIYVGSTELNDIASTPTFYGNEWITFEAALHYMMLPSSNVAPNVIARAVGEMMLRERLANSN
;
A
#
# COMPACT_ATOMS: atom_id res chain seq x y z
N MET A 1 -27.96 110.16 -3.30
CA MET A 1 -27.37 109.47 -4.46
C MET A 1 -27.16 107.95 -4.26
N LYS A 2 -27.71 107.30 -3.22
CA LYS A 2 -27.56 105.84 -2.98
C LYS A 2 -28.70 104.98 -3.56
N ASN A 3 -29.91 105.52 -3.73
CA ASN A 3 -31.07 104.73 -4.16
C ASN A 3 -31.36 104.75 -5.67
N GLN A 4 -30.75 105.64 -6.46
CA GLN A 4 -30.88 105.64 -7.93
C GLN A 4 -29.97 104.62 -8.62
N ARG A 5 -28.88 104.16 -7.98
CA ARG A 5 -28.01 103.08 -8.50
C ARG A 5 -28.60 101.68 -8.29
N ILE A 6 -29.37 101.48 -7.22
CA ILE A 6 -30.00 100.18 -6.90
C ILE A 6 -31.18 99.87 -7.85
N ILE A 7 -31.92 100.90 -8.27
CA ILE A 7 -33.04 100.74 -9.21
C ILE A 7 -32.54 100.47 -10.64
N LEU A 8 -31.39 101.05 -11.05
CA LEU A 8 -30.75 100.71 -12.32
C LEU A 8 -30.18 99.27 -12.34
N LEU A 9 -29.66 98.78 -11.21
CA LEU A 9 -29.15 97.41 -11.10
C LEU A 9 -30.28 96.36 -11.17
N LEU A 10 -31.40 96.60 -10.48
CA LEU A 10 -32.56 95.69 -10.49
C LEU A 10 -33.27 95.67 -11.85
N ALA A 11 -33.34 96.79 -12.56
CA ALA A 11 -33.90 96.84 -13.92
C ALA A 11 -33.02 96.09 -14.94
N LEU A 12 -31.70 96.07 -14.77
CA LEU A 12 -30.77 95.31 -15.61
C LEU A 12 -30.84 93.80 -15.35
N ILE A 13 -31.04 93.38 -14.09
CA ILE A 13 -31.17 91.96 -13.71
C ILE A 13 -32.46 91.34 -14.27
N VAL A 14 -33.57 92.09 -14.30
CA VAL A 14 -34.84 91.62 -14.88
C VAL A 14 -34.79 91.55 -16.41
N LEU A 15 -34.00 92.41 -17.09
CA LEU A 15 -33.81 92.33 -18.54
C LEU A 15 -32.95 91.14 -18.97
N PHE A 16 -32.01 90.68 -18.13
CA PHE A 16 -31.17 89.51 -18.42
C PHE A 16 -31.89 88.17 -18.18
N ALA A 17 -32.87 88.11 -17.28
CA ALA A 17 -33.64 86.89 -16.99
C ALA A 17 -34.58 86.44 -18.13
N LEU A 18 -34.87 87.31 -19.11
CA LEU A 18 -35.88 87.05 -20.16
C LEU A 18 -35.30 86.70 -21.55
N THR A 19 -33.98 86.72 -21.75
CA THR A 19 -33.37 86.52 -23.08
C THR A 19 -32.71 85.17 -23.29
N GLY A 20 -32.70 84.26 -22.31
CA GLY A 20 -32.15 82.89 -22.48
C GLY A 20 -30.67 82.84 -22.87
N CYS A 21 -29.99 83.97 -22.94
CA CYS A 21 -28.55 84.06 -23.07
C CYS A 21 -27.94 83.68 -21.72
N LYS A 22 -27.57 82.41 -21.56
CA LYS A 22 -26.54 82.00 -20.57
C LYS A 22 -25.20 82.61 -20.99
N LYS A 23 -25.07 83.93 -20.94
CA LYS A 23 -23.76 84.55 -20.80
C LYS A 23 -23.36 84.34 -19.34
N LYS A 24 -22.26 83.61 -19.15
CA LYS A 24 -21.61 83.37 -17.86
C LYS A 24 -21.67 84.66 -17.03
N ILE A 25 -22.34 84.60 -15.88
CA ILE A 25 -22.31 85.69 -14.92
C ILE A 25 -20.98 85.53 -14.20
N GLU A 26 -19.95 86.11 -14.80
CA GLU A 26 -18.65 86.26 -14.15
C GLU A 26 -18.83 87.32 -13.06
N TYR A 27 -18.58 86.96 -11.80
CA TYR A 27 -18.41 87.98 -10.77
C TYR A 27 -17.07 88.64 -11.06
N VAL A 28 -17.14 89.94 -11.38
CA VAL A 28 -15.98 90.75 -11.72
C VAL A 28 -15.86 91.86 -10.69
N ASP A 29 -14.77 91.86 -9.93
CA ASP A 29 -14.32 93.06 -9.22
C ASP A 29 -13.17 93.72 -9.99
N GLU A 30 -12.62 94.83 -9.48
CA GLU A 30 -11.58 95.58 -10.19
C GLU A 30 -10.30 94.74 -10.44
N GLU A 31 -10.14 93.59 -9.79
CA GLU A 31 -8.94 92.74 -9.85
C GLU A 31 -9.18 91.28 -10.29
N HIS A 32 -10.41 90.73 -10.27
CA HIS A 32 -10.70 89.30 -10.51
C HIS A 32 -11.92 89.03 -11.41
N ILE A 33 -11.92 87.91 -12.15
CA ILE A 33 -13.04 87.39 -12.98
C ILE A 33 -13.29 85.91 -12.63
N PHE A 34 -14.24 85.62 -11.74
CA PHE A 34 -14.52 84.26 -11.29
C PHE A 34 -15.47 83.50 -12.23
N GLY A 35 -15.15 82.23 -12.51
CA GLY A 35 -16.01 81.29 -13.25
C GLY A 35 -17.16 80.68 -12.43
N GLU A 36 -17.72 79.56 -12.90
CA GLU A 36 -18.71 78.78 -12.14
C GLU A 36 -18.03 77.98 -11.01
N TRP A 37 -18.79 77.64 -9.95
CA TRP A 37 -18.30 76.81 -8.86
C TRP A 37 -18.01 75.39 -9.34
N ILE A 38 -16.83 74.88 -8.98
CA ILE A 38 -16.42 73.49 -9.22
C ILE A 38 -16.65 72.73 -7.91
N ASP A 39 -17.42 71.65 -7.95
CA ASP A 39 -17.77 70.85 -6.76
C ASP A 39 -16.57 70.07 -6.20
N GLU A 40 -16.65 69.76 -4.90
CA GLU A 40 -15.62 68.98 -4.21
C GLU A 40 -15.62 67.51 -4.66
N GLU A 41 -14.44 66.99 -4.99
CA GLU A 41 -14.18 65.57 -5.12
C GLU A 41 -13.45 65.08 -3.87
N LYS A 42 -14.07 64.16 -3.12
CA LYS A 42 -13.47 63.66 -1.87
C LYS A 42 -12.21 62.86 -2.17
N LYS A 43 -11.14 63.17 -1.43
CA LYS A 43 -9.92 62.38 -1.43
C LYS A 43 -10.14 60.95 -0.93
N THR A 44 -9.31 60.02 -1.40
CA THR A 44 -9.24 58.64 -0.90
C THR A 44 -7.91 58.39 -0.15
N CYS A 45 -7.56 57.13 0.08
CA CYS A 45 -6.25 56.77 0.64
C CYS A 45 -5.12 56.96 -0.38
N THR A 46 -5.40 56.82 -1.68
CA THR A 46 -4.39 56.81 -2.76
C THR A 46 -4.59 57.92 -3.79
N THR A 47 -5.79 58.50 -3.89
CA THR A 47 -6.09 59.60 -4.82
C THR A 47 -6.33 60.89 -4.06
N ASP A 48 -5.66 61.95 -4.51
CA ASP A 48 -5.97 63.31 -4.08
C ASP A 48 -7.42 63.64 -4.43
N GLY A 49 -8.06 64.43 -3.57
CA GLY A 49 -9.34 65.05 -3.85
C GLY A 49 -9.16 66.45 -4.41
N ILE A 50 -10.28 67.07 -4.79
CA ILE A 50 -10.34 68.45 -5.24
C ILE A 50 -11.26 69.19 -4.28
N LEU A 51 -10.76 70.25 -3.63
CA LEU A 51 -11.60 71.15 -2.85
C LEU A 51 -12.55 71.88 -3.79
N GLY A 52 -13.79 72.09 -3.36
CA GLY A 52 -14.68 72.95 -4.13
C GLY A 52 -14.11 74.36 -4.24
N HIS A 53 -14.08 74.94 -5.45
CA HIS A 53 -13.46 76.24 -5.71
C HIS A 53 -14.06 76.97 -6.92
N TYR A 54 -13.82 78.28 -6.96
CA TYR A 54 -13.94 79.12 -8.15
C TYR A 54 -12.57 79.34 -8.78
N HIS A 55 -12.46 79.27 -10.11
CA HIS A 55 -11.25 79.64 -10.84
C HIS A 55 -11.37 81.06 -11.41
N CYS A 56 -10.39 81.92 -11.14
CA CYS A 56 -10.33 83.26 -11.71
C CYS A 56 -9.53 83.27 -13.02
N SER A 57 -10.18 83.58 -14.14
CA SER A 57 -9.52 83.60 -15.46
C SER A 57 -8.57 84.78 -15.66
N HIS A 58 -8.69 85.83 -14.83
CA HIS A 58 -7.86 87.03 -14.93
C HIS A 58 -6.48 86.85 -14.29
N CYS A 59 -6.42 86.27 -13.09
CA CYS A 59 -5.17 86.05 -12.37
C CYS A 59 -4.73 84.57 -12.32
N ASN A 60 -5.54 83.66 -12.86
CA ASN A 60 -5.32 82.19 -12.86
C ASN A 60 -5.12 81.60 -11.46
N LYS A 61 -5.85 82.14 -10.47
CA LYS A 61 -5.84 81.66 -9.08
C LYS A 61 -7.21 81.08 -8.71
N ASP A 62 -7.22 80.21 -7.71
CA ASP A 62 -8.43 79.54 -7.23
C ASP A 62 -8.91 80.13 -5.91
N PHE A 63 -10.21 80.09 -5.65
CA PHE A 63 -10.84 80.77 -4.54
C PHE A 63 -11.93 79.92 -3.90
N ASP A 64 -12.10 80.04 -2.58
CA ASP A 64 -13.16 79.33 -1.86
C ASP A 64 -14.54 79.94 -2.14
N GLN A 65 -15.59 79.34 -1.56
CA GLN A 65 -16.97 79.82 -1.73
C GLN A 65 -17.21 81.25 -1.19
N PHE A 66 -16.26 81.80 -0.44
CA PHE A 66 -16.30 83.14 0.14
C PHE A 66 -15.32 84.11 -0.56
N PHE A 67 -14.76 83.70 -1.71
CA PHE A 67 -13.80 84.46 -2.51
C PHE A 67 -12.47 84.75 -1.80
N ASN A 68 -12.06 83.92 -0.85
CA ASN A 68 -10.70 83.95 -0.34
C ASN A 68 -9.80 83.12 -1.26
N GLU A 69 -8.62 83.64 -1.59
CA GLU A 69 -7.63 82.93 -2.43
C GLU A 69 -7.23 81.61 -1.76
N LEU A 70 -7.41 80.52 -2.49
CA LEU A 70 -6.94 79.20 -2.12
C LEU A 70 -5.50 79.04 -2.61
N PRO A 71 -4.55 78.76 -1.72
CA PRO A 71 -3.17 78.49 -2.14
C PRO A 71 -3.04 77.18 -2.93
N SER A 72 -4.02 76.28 -2.84
CA SER A 72 -4.11 75.03 -3.62
C SER A 72 -5.54 74.48 -3.55
N ILE A 73 -6.01 73.91 -4.66
CA ILE A 73 -7.29 73.17 -4.75
C ILE A 73 -7.14 71.68 -4.48
N VAL A 74 -5.90 71.17 -4.45
CA VAL A 74 -5.62 69.75 -4.23
C VAL A 74 -5.78 69.41 -2.75
N ASP A 75 -6.79 68.58 -2.42
CA ASP A 75 -6.91 67.99 -1.10
C ASP A 75 -6.14 66.67 -1.04
N LYS A 76 -4.93 66.72 -0.49
CA LYS A 76 -3.98 65.61 -0.57
C LYS A 76 -4.54 64.32 0.05
N ALA A 77 -4.32 63.22 -0.65
CA ALA A 77 -4.68 61.87 -0.23
C ALA A 77 -4.28 61.65 1.22
N THR A 78 -5.17 61.04 2.00
CA THR A 78 -4.93 60.91 3.44
C THR A 78 -3.82 59.90 3.77
N GLY A 79 -3.44 59.06 2.80
CA GLY A 79 -2.59 57.89 3.00
C GLY A 79 -3.32 56.76 3.73
N HIS A 80 -2.73 55.57 3.70
CA HIS A 80 -3.22 54.42 4.46
C HIS A 80 -2.89 54.55 5.95
N ASN A 81 -3.81 54.09 6.81
CA ASN A 81 -3.56 53.90 8.24
C ASN A 81 -3.58 52.41 8.55
N LEU A 82 -2.41 51.78 8.49
CA LEU A 82 -2.28 50.32 8.54
C LEU A 82 -2.23 49.79 9.98
N ILE A 83 -3.05 48.79 10.26
CA ILE A 83 -3.03 47.99 11.48
C ILE A 83 -2.41 46.64 11.15
N PHE A 84 -1.32 46.29 11.85
CA PHE A 84 -0.68 44.99 11.69
C PHE A 84 -1.48 43.89 12.40
N ASN A 85 -1.85 42.86 11.65
CA ASN A 85 -2.45 41.64 12.14
C ASN A 85 -1.40 40.54 12.07
N LYS A 86 -1.10 39.96 13.24
CA LYS A 86 -0.13 38.86 13.35
C LYS A 86 -0.69 37.60 12.69
N GLU A 87 0.23 36.78 12.20
CA GLU A 87 -0.09 35.45 11.71
C GLU A 87 -0.77 34.61 12.80
N ILE A 88 -1.78 33.84 12.39
CA ILE A 88 -2.41 32.80 13.18
C ILE A 88 -2.03 31.48 12.49
N PRO A 89 -1.22 30.61 13.11
CA PRO A 89 -0.83 29.35 12.49
C PRO A 89 -2.04 28.45 12.28
N ALA A 90 -2.04 27.68 11.19
CA ALA A 90 -3.02 26.61 11.00
C ALA A 90 -2.74 25.45 11.97
N THR A 91 -3.80 24.78 12.42
CA THR A 91 -3.72 23.55 13.20
C THR A 91 -4.32 22.39 12.42
N GLY A 92 -4.34 21.18 13.00
CA GLY A 92 -5.05 20.03 12.42
C GLY A 92 -6.57 20.13 12.37
N TRP A 93 -7.16 21.15 13.01
CA TRP A 93 -8.60 21.29 13.18
C TRP A 93 -9.08 22.74 13.02
N SER A 94 -8.18 23.67 12.65
CA SER A 94 -8.53 25.07 12.39
C SER A 94 -7.66 25.66 11.29
N LEU A 95 -8.28 26.41 10.38
CA LEU A 95 -7.57 27.23 9.39
C LEU A 95 -6.71 28.28 10.08
N GLY A 96 -5.57 28.60 9.47
CA GLY A 96 -4.72 29.72 9.88
C GLY A 96 -4.96 30.96 9.02
N SER A 97 -4.26 32.04 9.35
CA SER A 97 -4.17 33.24 8.51
C SER A 97 -2.76 33.82 8.50
N LYS A 98 -2.22 34.11 7.32
CA LYS A 98 -0.93 34.83 7.16
C LYS A 98 -0.95 36.17 7.89
N ALA A 99 0.20 36.69 8.29
CA ALA A 99 0.30 38.07 8.78
C ALA A 99 -0.07 39.07 7.67
N TYR A 100 -0.77 40.15 8.01
CA TYR A 100 -1.21 41.16 7.04
C TYR A 100 -1.37 42.55 7.68
N TYR A 101 -1.46 43.57 6.83
CA TYR A 101 -1.76 44.93 7.23
C TYR A 101 -3.14 45.33 6.71
N GLU A 102 -4.03 45.80 7.58
CA GLU A 102 -5.36 46.28 7.18
C GLU A 102 -5.46 47.78 7.36
N CYS A 103 -5.87 48.49 6.31
CA CYS A 103 -6.08 49.93 6.41
C CYS A 103 -7.38 50.22 7.16
N SER A 104 -7.30 50.84 8.33
CA SER A 104 -8.48 51.17 9.15
C SER A 104 -9.42 52.21 8.51
N ARG A 105 -9.01 52.81 7.37
CA ARG A 105 -9.79 53.84 6.65
C ARG A 105 -10.58 53.26 5.49
N CYS A 106 -9.97 52.40 4.68
CA CYS A 106 -10.61 51.81 3.50
C CYS A 106 -10.96 50.32 3.66
N GLY A 107 -10.39 49.61 4.64
CA GLY A 107 -10.60 48.17 4.84
C GLY A 107 -9.82 47.26 3.89
N HIS A 108 -8.98 47.82 3.01
CA HIS A 108 -8.13 47.04 2.12
C HIS A 108 -6.95 46.41 2.88
N ILE A 109 -6.48 45.26 2.39
CA ILE A 109 -5.48 44.41 3.02
C ILE A 109 -4.21 44.40 2.18
N TYR A 110 -3.06 44.49 2.85
CA TYR A 110 -1.75 44.59 2.23
C TYR A 110 -0.76 43.61 2.84
N GLU A 111 0.22 43.16 2.05
CA GLU A 111 1.32 42.29 2.52
C GLU A 111 2.36 43.05 3.34
N ASP A 112 2.47 44.37 3.11
CA ASP A 112 3.55 45.21 3.65
C ASP A 112 3.03 46.46 4.38
N ASP A 113 3.90 47.01 5.23
CA ASP A 113 3.63 48.19 6.07
C ASP A 113 3.64 49.52 5.31
N LYS A 114 3.86 49.49 3.99
CA LYS A 114 3.83 50.65 3.09
C LYS A 114 2.64 50.62 2.12
N ALA A 115 1.76 49.61 2.24
CA ALA A 115 0.62 49.40 1.34
C ALA A 115 1.02 49.33 -0.15
N THR A 116 2.16 48.70 -0.47
CA THR A 116 2.62 48.58 -1.86
C THR A 116 1.96 47.42 -2.61
N THR A 117 1.62 46.33 -1.92
CA THR A 117 0.98 45.15 -2.50
C THR A 117 -0.35 44.87 -1.79
N GLU A 118 -1.46 45.13 -2.48
CA GLU A 118 -2.79 44.77 -2.00
C GLU A 118 -3.10 43.30 -2.29
N ILE A 119 -3.71 42.60 -1.33
CA ILE A 119 -4.11 41.19 -1.47
C ILE A 119 -5.56 40.96 -1.05
N PRO A 120 -6.28 40.03 -1.71
CA PRO A 120 -7.62 39.68 -1.31
C PRO A 120 -7.61 38.82 -0.03
N LYS A 121 -8.65 38.97 0.79
CA LYS A 121 -8.80 38.22 2.06
C LYS A 121 -8.74 36.70 1.88
N THR A 122 -9.12 36.17 0.71
CA THR A 122 -9.07 34.74 0.38
C THR A 122 -7.66 34.17 0.30
N GLU A 123 -6.64 35.00 0.06
CA GLU A 123 -5.23 34.58 -0.01
C GLU A 123 -4.52 34.56 1.36
N LEU A 124 -5.20 35.06 2.39
CA LEU A 124 -4.72 35.02 3.77
C LEU A 124 -4.86 33.64 4.40
N THR A 125 -5.86 32.86 3.97
CA THR A 125 -6.21 31.59 4.61
C THR A 125 -5.09 30.55 4.42
N LEU A 126 -4.59 30.03 5.53
CA LEU A 126 -3.71 28.86 5.54
C LEU A 126 -4.58 27.60 5.72
N PRO A 127 -4.40 26.57 4.88
CA PRO A 127 -5.18 25.33 4.99
C PRO A 127 -4.87 24.60 6.30
N VAL A 128 -5.80 23.73 6.72
CA VAL A 128 -5.62 22.87 7.88
C VAL A 128 -4.35 22.04 7.72
N LYS A 129 -3.57 21.94 8.80
CA LYS A 129 -2.28 21.23 8.81
C LYS A 129 -2.52 19.71 8.82
N VAL A 130 -1.74 18.97 8.05
CA VAL A 130 -1.61 17.51 8.24
C VAL A 130 -0.83 17.25 9.52
N VAL A 131 -1.42 16.53 10.46
CA VAL A 131 -0.83 16.31 11.79
C VAL A 131 -0.09 14.99 11.89
N THR A 132 0.85 14.89 12.83
CA THR A 132 1.51 13.62 13.17
C THR A 132 0.75 12.87 14.28
N VAL A 133 1.20 11.66 14.61
CA VAL A 133 0.65 10.84 15.71
C VAL A 133 0.81 11.55 17.06
N SER A 134 1.91 12.29 17.23
CA SER A 134 2.16 13.05 18.45
C SER A 134 1.20 14.24 18.58
N GLU A 135 0.96 14.96 17.49
CA GLU A 135 0.14 16.18 17.49
C GLU A 135 -1.36 15.92 17.60
N ILE A 136 -1.86 14.81 17.05
CA ILE A 136 -3.31 14.54 17.02
C ILE A 136 -3.93 14.35 18.41
N LYS A 137 -3.12 13.99 19.40
CA LYS A 137 -3.55 13.79 20.80
C LYS A 137 -4.04 15.09 21.46
N ASP A 138 -3.59 16.23 20.95
CA ASP A 138 -3.97 17.56 21.43
C ASP A 138 -5.26 18.08 20.79
N CYS A 139 -5.91 17.28 19.92
CA CYS A 139 -7.16 17.68 19.28
C CYS A 139 -8.25 17.94 20.33
N PRO A 140 -8.79 19.17 20.42
CA PRO A 140 -9.76 19.55 21.44
C PRO A 140 -11.15 18.95 21.17
N ASP A 141 -11.44 18.60 19.92
CA ASP A 141 -12.67 17.95 19.49
C ASP A 141 -12.37 16.54 18.97
N TYR A 142 -12.61 15.55 19.83
CA TYR A 142 -12.42 14.13 19.52
C TYR A 142 -13.29 13.63 18.34
N GLN A 143 -14.28 14.39 17.89
CA GLN A 143 -15.11 14.04 16.73
C GLN A 143 -14.65 14.70 15.42
N ALA A 144 -13.71 15.65 15.48
CA ALA A 144 -13.18 16.31 14.30
C ALA A 144 -12.47 15.30 13.37
N VAL A 145 -12.73 15.45 12.07
CA VAL A 145 -11.99 14.70 11.04
C VAL A 145 -10.70 15.46 10.77
N VAL A 146 -9.58 14.79 11.01
CA VAL A 146 -8.24 15.33 10.87
C VAL A 146 -7.45 14.45 9.90
N THR A 147 -6.64 15.06 9.05
CA THR A 147 -5.69 14.31 8.20
C THR A 147 -4.44 13.99 9.01
N LEU A 148 -4.23 12.70 9.26
CA LEU A 148 -3.07 12.18 9.99
C LEU A 148 -2.02 11.67 9.00
N ARG A 149 -0.77 12.08 9.18
CA ARG A 149 0.40 11.46 8.56
C ARG A 149 1.07 10.49 9.54
N ALA A 150 1.22 9.24 9.14
CA ALA A 150 1.84 8.20 9.97
C ALA A 150 2.46 7.08 9.13
N ILE A 151 3.31 6.26 9.74
CA ILE A 151 3.85 5.03 9.15
C ILE A 151 2.95 3.86 9.58
N VAL A 152 2.55 3.00 8.65
CA VAL A 152 1.89 1.73 8.95
C VAL A 152 2.94 0.72 9.39
N VAL A 153 3.01 0.44 10.69
CA VAL A 153 4.07 -0.41 11.28
C VAL A 153 3.57 -1.75 11.77
N GLY A 154 2.25 -1.95 11.74
CA GLY A 154 1.72 -3.25 12.03
C GLY A 154 0.21 -3.33 12.03
N ALA A 155 -0.28 -4.50 12.37
CA ALA A 155 -1.66 -4.71 12.73
C ALA A 155 -1.77 -5.70 13.90
N THR A 156 -2.83 -5.59 14.68
CA THR A 156 -3.15 -6.57 15.72
C THR A 156 -4.65 -6.79 15.77
N SER A 157 -5.09 -7.97 16.15
CA SER A 157 -6.45 -8.17 16.62
C SER A 157 -6.47 -8.32 18.14
N ASN A 158 -7.63 -8.18 18.77
CA ASN A 158 -7.79 -8.63 20.15
C ASN A 158 -8.86 -9.74 20.22
N SER A 159 -8.67 -10.68 21.14
CA SER A 159 -9.52 -11.87 21.26
C SER A 159 -10.96 -11.58 21.71
N ASP A 160 -11.23 -10.36 22.21
CA ASP A 160 -12.42 -10.07 23.00
C ASP A 160 -13.46 -9.18 22.30
N GLY A 161 -13.34 -8.95 20.99
CA GLY A 161 -14.46 -8.34 20.25
C GLY A 161 -14.30 -8.13 18.76
N GLY A 162 -13.44 -8.93 18.11
CA GLY A 162 -13.28 -8.89 16.65
C GLY A 162 -12.74 -7.56 16.14
N TYR A 163 -12.02 -6.81 16.98
CA TYR A 163 -11.38 -5.57 16.56
C TYR A 163 -10.04 -5.92 15.91
N THR A 164 -9.87 -5.55 14.65
CA THR A 164 -8.54 -5.43 14.06
C THR A 164 -8.13 -3.97 14.13
N TYR A 165 -6.89 -3.74 14.53
CA TYR A 165 -6.25 -2.44 14.58
C TYR A 165 -5.05 -2.42 13.64
N TYR A 166 -4.86 -1.34 12.89
CA TYR A 166 -3.51 -0.96 12.47
C TYR A 166 -2.76 -0.35 13.64
N ILE A 167 -1.46 -0.55 13.68
CA ILE A 167 -0.54 0.18 14.54
C ILE A 167 0.11 1.23 13.65
N LEU A 168 -0.14 2.50 13.96
CA LEU A 168 0.42 3.64 13.25
C LEU A 168 1.50 4.27 14.13
N LYS A 169 2.70 4.47 13.57
CA LYS A 169 3.84 5.10 14.24
C LYS A 169 4.05 6.51 13.71
N ASP A 170 4.48 7.40 14.59
CA ASP A 170 4.99 8.71 14.21
C ASP A 170 6.24 8.57 13.32
N LEU A 171 6.47 9.55 12.44
CA LEU A 171 7.61 9.50 11.53
C LEU A 171 8.92 9.75 12.27
N ASP A 172 8.89 10.65 13.26
CA ASP A 172 10.09 11.18 13.90
C ASP A 172 10.26 10.66 15.34
N SER A 173 9.34 9.81 15.82
CA SER A 173 9.39 9.26 17.18
C SER A 173 8.84 7.84 17.28
N ASN A 174 8.97 7.26 18.46
CA ASN A 174 8.40 5.96 18.82
C ASN A 174 6.90 6.00 19.19
N GLU A 175 6.25 7.16 19.11
CA GLU A 175 4.85 7.25 19.48
C GLU A 175 3.97 6.44 18.52
N THR A 176 3.06 5.65 19.10
CA THR A 176 2.12 4.83 18.33
C THR A 176 0.68 5.09 18.73
N LEU A 177 -0.23 4.90 17.78
CA LEU A 177 -1.67 4.83 18.01
C LEU A 177 -2.29 3.71 17.20
N CYS A 178 -3.27 3.02 17.80
CA CYS A 178 -4.04 2.00 17.12
C CYS A 178 -5.21 2.63 16.34
N LEU A 179 -5.36 2.28 15.05
CA LEU A 179 -6.47 2.69 14.18
C LEU A 179 -7.42 1.52 13.93
N ARG A 180 -8.73 1.75 14.05
CA ARG A 180 -9.77 0.76 13.70
C ARG A 180 -10.89 1.36 12.85
N SER A 181 -11.72 0.49 12.29
CA SER A 181 -12.97 0.84 11.58
C SER A 181 -13.95 1.61 12.47
N CYS A 182 -14.77 2.46 11.84
CA CYS A 182 -15.88 3.19 12.45
C CYS A 182 -17.13 2.30 12.54
N ARG A 183 -17.78 2.27 13.69
CA ARG A 183 -18.98 1.48 13.98
C ARG A 183 -20.20 2.37 14.13
N GLU A 184 -21.37 1.72 14.09
CA GLU A 184 -22.71 2.35 14.17
C GLU A 184 -22.90 3.23 15.41
N ASP A 185 -22.24 2.90 16.53
CA ASP A 185 -22.35 3.63 17.80
C ASP A 185 -21.15 4.53 18.13
N ASP A 186 -20.08 4.52 17.32
CA ASP A 186 -18.89 5.31 17.64
C ASP A 186 -19.14 6.81 17.48
N ILE A 187 -19.90 7.18 16.46
CA ILE A 187 -20.14 8.56 16.07
C ILE A 187 -21.63 8.73 15.74
N PRO A 188 -22.38 9.54 16.51
CA PRO A 188 -23.81 9.69 16.30
C PRO A 188 -24.15 10.13 14.87
N LYS A 189 -25.08 9.42 14.23
CA LYS A 189 -25.63 9.74 12.89
C LYS A 189 -24.60 9.70 11.75
N VAL A 190 -23.54 8.93 11.89
CA VAL A 190 -22.61 8.64 10.78
C VAL A 190 -22.66 7.15 10.47
N GLU A 191 -22.74 6.83 9.18
CA GLU A 191 -22.70 5.45 8.71
C GLU A 191 -21.37 4.79 9.09
N PRO A 192 -21.36 3.50 9.45
CA PRO A 192 -20.14 2.73 9.63
C PRO A 192 -19.26 2.77 8.38
N SER A 193 -17.94 2.69 8.57
CA SER A 193 -16.97 2.68 7.48
C SER A 193 -15.75 1.86 7.87
N SER A 194 -15.13 1.16 6.91
CA SER A 194 -14.04 0.25 7.20
C SER A 194 -12.76 0.54 6.41
N CYS A 195 -11.65 0.66 7.13
CA CYS A 195 -10.29 0.59 6.54
C CYS A 195 -9.68 -0.82 6.60
N ILE A 196 -10.38 -1.76 7.25
CA ILE A 196 -9.92 -3.12 7.47
C ILE A 196 -11.07 -4.08 7.18
N LYS A 197 -10.88 -4.99 6.22
CA LYS A 197 -11.81 -6.10 5.99
C LYS A 197 -11.08 -7.42 6.17
N GLY A 198 -11.74 -8.41 6.74
CA GLY A 198 -11.17 -9.73 6.98
C GLY A 198 -11.42 -10.23 8.40
N TYR A 199 -11.05 -11.48 8.65
CA TYR A 199 -11.20 -12.09 9.97
C TYR A 199 -10.09 -11.61 10.90
N SER A 200 -10.28 -11.72 12.22
CA SER A 200 -9.29 -11.33 13.24
C SER A 200 -7.90 -11.99 13.07
N TYR A 201 -7.81 -13.09 12.31
CA TYR A 201 -6.58 -13.84 12.03
C TYR A 201 -6.08 -13.69 10.58
N ALA A 202 -6.83 -13.00 9.72
CA ALA A 202 -6.48 -12.71 8.33
C ALA A 202 -7.12 -11.38 7.88
N PRO A 203 -6.81 -10.26 8.54
CA PRO A 203 -7.21 -8.95 8.06
C PRO A 203 -6.50 -8.66 6.74
N ASN A 204 -7.27 -8.22 5.75
CA ASN A 204 -6.73 -7.62 4.56
C ASN A 204 -6.31 -6.20 4.93
N MET A 205 -4.99 -6.03 5.08
CA MET A 205 -4.42 -4.71 5.23
C MET A 205 -4.45 -4.01 3.87
N VAL A 206 -5.26 -2.95 3.77
CA VAL A 206 -5.32 -2.03 2.62
C VAL A 206 -3.96 -1.36 2.40
N PHE A 207 -3.30 -0.98 3.50
CA PHE A 207 -1.99 -0.34 3.47
C PHE A 207 -0.89 -1.36 3.84
N PRO A 208 0.08 -1.62 2.95
CA PRO A 208 1.25 -2.43 3.27
C PRO A 208 2.06 -1.84 4.44
N LEU A 209 2.83 -2.67 5.12
CA LEU A 209 3.79 -2.19 6.13
C LEU A 209 4.82 -1.26 5.50
N GLY A 210 5.31 -0.31 6.29
CA GLY A 210 6.23 0.72 5.83
C GLY A 210 5.57 1.82 5.00
N SER A 211 4.28 1.69 4.65
CA SER A 211 3.57 2.77 3.94
C SER A 211 3.49 4.01 4.83
N ILE A 212 3.89 5.16 4.28
CA ILE A 212 3.64 6.47 4.85
C ILE A 212 2.29 6.93 4.30
N VAL A 213 1.31 7.07 5.18
CA VAL A 213 -0.08 7.35 4.81
C VAL A 213 -0.50 8.74 5.27
N GLU A 214 -1.35 9.41 4.50
CA GLU A 214 -2.11 10.60 4.90
C GLU A 214 -3.59 10.28 4.88
N ILE A 215 -4.17 10.01 6.04
CA ILE A 215 -5.52 9.45 6.15
C ILE A 215 -6.46 10.30 7.01
N PRO A 216 -7.74 10.40 6.63
CA PRO A 216 -8.76 11.03 7.45
C PRO A 216 -9.14 10.14 8.64
N VAL A 217 -8.95 10.66 9.85
CA VAL A 217 -9.23 9.95 11.11
C VAL A 217 -9.88 10.90 12.12
N SER A 218 -10.47 10.34 13.17
CA SER A 218 -10.79 11.07 14.40
C SER A 218 -10.09 10.43 15.59
N TYR A 219 -9.56 11.26 16.49
CA TYR A 219 -8.90 10.80 17.71
C TYR A 219 -9.93 10.61 18.83
N GLN A 220 -9.89 9.48 19.52
CA GLN A 220 -10.86 9.12 20.55
C GLN A 220 -10.16 8.64 21.82
N ILE A 221 -10.82 8.86 22.95
CA ILE A 221 -10.40 8.31 24.24
C ILE A 221 -11.31 7.12 24.59
N ASN A 222 -10.72 5.95 24.83
CA ASN A 222 -11.48 4.75 25.18
C ASN A 222 -12.08 4.88 26.59
N ARG A 223 -13.36 5.20 26.69
CA ARG A 223 -14.06 5.27 27.99
C ARG A 223 -14.64 3.93 28.44
N SER A 224 -14.74 2.95 27.54
CA SER A 224 -15.43 1.69 27.78
C SER A 224 -14.51 0.57 28.30
N GLY A 225 -13.20 0.70 28.08
CA GLY A 225 -12.23 -0.39 28.33
C GLY A 225 -12.37 -1.57 27.37
N LYS A 226 -13.26 -1.50 26.37
CA LYS A 226 -13.32 -2.48 25.27
C LYS A 226 -12.29 -2.09 24.23
N GLY A 227 -11.59 -3.06 23.64
CA GLY A 227 -10.68 -2.74 22.55
C GLY A 227 -9.27 -2.31 22.97
N GLY A 228 -9.01 -2.15 24.26
CA GLY A 228 -7.78 -1.58 24.82
C GLY A 228 -8.06 -1.02 26.21
N GLU A 229 -7.10 -0.32 26.80
CA GLU A 229 -7.23 0.24 28.15
C GLU A 229 -8.17 1.45 28.22
N THR A 230 -8.81 1.61 29.38
CA THR A 230 -9.63 2.79 29.68
C THR A 230 -8.79 4.06 29.78
N ASN A 231 -9.30 5.16 29.25
CA ASN A 231 -8.69 6.49 29.16
C ASN A 231 -7.45 6.59 28.27
N LYS A 232 -7.26 5.64 27.35
CA LYS A 232 -6.19 5.69 26.34
C LYS A 232 -6.72 6.11 24.98
N GLY A 233 -5.84 6.78 24.23
CA GLY A 233 -6.10 7.27 22.90
C GLY A 233 -6.09 6.17 21.84
N TYR A 234 -7.00 6.26 20.88
CA TYR A 234 -7.03 5.45 19.67
C TYR A 234 -7.63 6.26 18.51
N LEU A 235 -7.50 5.74 17.30
CA LEU A 235 -7.99 6.39 16.09
C LEU A 235 -9.18 5.63 15.50
N ILE A 236 -10.13 6.39 14.96
CA ILE A 236 -11.25 5.87 14.17
C ILE A 236 -11.06 6.32 12.72
N TRP A 237 -11.22 5.37 11.80
CA TRP A 237 -11.24 5.64 10.37
C TRP A 237 -12.39 6.56 9.97
N ARG A 238 -12.10 7.60 9.18
CA ARG A 238 -13.09 8.57 8.67
C ARG A 238 -13.00 8.77 7.16
N GLY A 239 -12.33 7.86 6.46
CA GLY A 239 -12.22 7.90 5.01
C GLY A 239 -13.35 7.14 4.33
N ASP A 240 -13.16 6.92 3.03
CA ASP A 240 -14.11 6.19 2.21
C ASP A 240 -14.31 4.75 2.73
N ASP A 241 -15.42 4.09 2.38
CA ASP A 241 -15.63 2.70 2.76
C ASP A 241 -15.04 1.76 1.70
N TYR A 242 -14.49 0.65 2.17
CA TYR A 242 -13.91 -0.38 1.32
C TYR A 242 -14.97 -1.45 1.02
N GLU A 243 -15.84 -1.26 0.03
CA GLU A 243 -16.76 -2.28 -0.50
C GLU A 243 -15.95 -3.39 -1.21
N ASP A 244 -16.31 -4.67 -1.05
CA ASP A 244 -15.50 -5.84 -1.43
C ASP A 244 -14.91 -5.78 -2.85
N ALA A 245 -13.61 -5.44 -2.95
CA ALA A 245 -12.91 -5.38 -4.22
C ALA A 245 -12.43 -6.77 -4.65
N ILE A 246 -13.30 -7.54 -5.32
CA ILE A 246 -12.85 -8.64 -6.19
C ILE A 246 -12.18 -8.08 -7.47
N GLY A 247 -12.18 -6.75 -7.65
CA GLY A 247 -11.43 -6.04 -8.69
C GLY A 247 -10.24 -5.27 -8.14
N TYR A 248 -9.03 -5.68 -8.48
CA TYR A 248 -7.76 -5.00 -8.14
C TYR A 248 -7.70 -3.51 -8.56
N GLY A 249 -8.58 -3.05 -9.45
CA GLY A 249 -8.65 -1.66 -9.91
C GLY A 249 -8.94 -0.64 -8.80
N TYR A 250 -9.94 -0.89 -7.93
CA TYR A 250 -10.28 0.05 -6.85
C TYR A 250 -9.21 0.11 -5.76
N MET A 251 -8.48 -0.99 -5.54
CA MET A 251 -7.38 -1.06 -4.57
C MET A 251 -6.17 -0.21 -5.00
N LEU A 252 -5.84 -0.18 -6.30
CA LEU A 252 -4.74 0.64 -6.81
C LEU A 252 -5.08 2.14 -6.71
N GLU A 253 -6.30 2.52 -7.06
CA GLU A 253 -6.78 3.90 -6.92
C GLU A 253 -6.74 4.38 -5.46
N TRP A 254 -7.14 3.53 -4.52
CA TRP A 254 -7.07 3.82 -3.09
C TRP A 254 -5.65 3.91 -2.53
N LYS A 255 -4.76 2.99 -2.94
CA LYS A 255 -3.33 3.07 -2.59
C LYS A 255 -2.77 4.42 -3.06
N ALA A 256 -3.10 4.86 -4.27
CA ALA A 256 -2.66 6.15 -4.80
C ALA A 256 -3.27 7.37 -4.08
N GLN A 257 -4.45 7.23 -3.46
CA GLN A 257 -5.13 8.32 -2.76
C GLN A 257 -4.49 8.64 -1.40
N TYR A 258 -4.15 7.62 -0.62
CA TYR A 258 -3.77 7.79 0.78
C TYR A 258 -2.29 7.50 1.07
N ILE A 259 -1.59 6.74 0.22
CA ILE A 259 -0.16 6.47 0.40
C ILE A 259 0.65 7.60 -0.25
N VAL A 260 1.46 8.28 0.56
CA VAL A 260 2.31 9.40 0.12
C VAL A 260 3.80 9.04 0.09
N GLY A 261 4.17 7.85 0.56
CA GLY A 261 5.54 7.36 0.54
C GLY A 261 5.69 5.98 1.16
N TYR A 262 6.93 5.51 1.24
CA TYR A 262 7.30 4.23 1.86
C TYR A 262 8.62 4.39 2.64
N THR A 263 8.78 3.59 3.69
CA THR A 263 10.03 3.41 4.44
C THR A 263 10.21 1.94 4.79
N ASP A 264 11.45 1.45 4.69
CA ASP A 264 11.83 0.13 5.22
C ASP A 264 12.27 0.22 6.69
N ASP A 265 12.60 1.43 7.16
CA ASP A 265 12.98 1.70 8.55
C ASP A 265 11.75 2.18 9.34
N TYR A 266 11.02 1.22 9.88
CA TYR A 266 9.85 1.45 10.73
C TYR A 266 9.95 0.77 12.10
N ALA A 267 11.14 0.25 12.42
CA ALA A 267 11.45 -0.36 13.70
C ALA A 267 11.36 0.66 14.86
N ILE A 268 11.39 0.15 16.09
CA ILE A 268 11.47 1.02 17.26
C ILE A 268 12.86 1.66 17.29
N ASN A 269 12.93 2.97 17.49
CA ASN A 269 14.20 3.63 17.81
C ASN A 269 14.64 3.19 19.21
N HIS A 270 15.67 2.34 19.30
CA HIS A 270 16.11 1.73 20.56
C HIS A 270 16.61 2.75 21.59
N ASP A 271 17.06 3.92 21.14
CA ASP A 271 17.56 5.00 22.02
C ASP A 271 16.43 5.79 22.72
N GLU A 272 15.19 5.65 22.24
CA GLU A 272 14.03 6.44 22.70
C GLU A 272 12.93 5.58 23.36
N VAL A 273 13.30 4.38 23.81
CA VAL A 273 12.35 3.45 24.42
C VAL A 273 11.86 4.00 25.76
N ASN A 274 10.56 3.88 26.02
CA ASN A 274 9.99 4.50 27.21
C ASN A 274 10.41 3.79 28.51
N ILE A 275 10.55 2.46 28.48
CA ILE A 275 10.74 1.62 29.67
C ILE A 275 11.64 0.42 29.36
N ASN A 276 12.60 0.15 30.23
CA ASN A 276 13.40 -1.06 30.24
C ASN A 276 12.91 -1.99 31.36
N ILE A 277 12.73 -3.27 31.05
CA ILE A 277 12.28 -4.32 31.96
C ILE A 277 13.32 -5.42 31.94
N SER A 278 13.93 -5.71 33.08
CA SER A 278 15.00 -6.71 33.21
C SER A 278 14.72 -7.76 34.29
N SER A 279 13.57 -7.66 34.96
CA SER A 279 13.19 -8.49 36.09
C SER A 279 11.67 -8.62 36.25
N GLN A 280 11.23 -9.59 37.04
CA GLN A 280 9.81 -9.79 37.34
C GLN A 280 9.22 -8.61 38.13
N GLU A 281 10.04 -7.95 38.97
CA GLU A 281 9.63 -6.77 39.73
C GLU A 281 9.40 -5.57 38.79
N ASP A 282 10.31 -5.33 37.83
CA ASP A 282 10.14 -4.28 36.81
C ASP A 282 8.86 -4.50 36.02
N LEU A 283 8.63 -5.75 35.58
CA LEU A 283 7.45 -6.15 34.82
C LEU A 283 6.16 -5.89 35.61
N ALA A 284 6.12 -6.32 36.87
CA ALA A 284 4.98 -6.13 37.74
C ALA A 284 4.69 -4.64 38.02
N ASN A 285 5.74 -3.85 38.24
CA ASN A 285 5.64 -2.40 38.47
C ASN A 285 5.11 -1.67 37.24
N PHE A 286 5.61 -2.01 36.05
CA PHE A 286 5.14 -1.43 34.79
C PHE A 286 3.67 -1.72 34.53
N LEU A 287 3.27 -2.99 34.62
CA LEU A 287 1.90 -3.45 34.36
C LEU A 287 0.89 -2.99 35.42
N SER A 288 1.36 -2.55 36.59
CA SER A 288 0.53 -1.99 37.67
C SER A 288 0.50 -0.46 37.69
N LYS A 289 1.13 0.21 36.70
CA LYS A 289 1.28 1.67 36.69
C LYS A 289 -0.07 2.39 36.58
N LYS A 290 -0.25 3.40 37.42
CA LYS A 290 -1.42 4.28 37.37
C LYS A 290 -1.47 5.02 36.03
N GLY A 291 -2.63 4.98 35.38
CA GLY A 291 -2.84 5.60 34.07
C GLY A 291 -2.63 4.67 32.88
N GLY A 292 -2.30 3.38 33.13
CA GLY A 292 -2.19 2.34 32.09
C GLY A 292 -0.90 2.42 31.28
N PHE A 293 -0.63 1.37 30.52
CA PHE A 293 0.64 1.15 29.81
C PHE A 293 0.50 1.04 28.29
N GLN A 294 -0.71 1.12 27.74
CA GLN A 294 -0.94 1.14 26.29
C GLN A 294 -0.21 2.31 25.60
N ASN A 295 0.26 2.06 24.37
CA ASN A 295 1.04 2.94 23.48
C ASN A 295 2.48 3.22 23.92
N PHE A 296 2.98 2.53 24.96
CA PHE A 296 4.39 2.59 25.34
C PHE A 296 5.22 1.65 24.48
N THR A 297 6.45 2.06 24.16
CA THR A 297 7.51 1.15 23.72
C THR A 297 8.28 0.64 24.92
N VAL A 298 8.60 -0.65 24.91
CA VAL A 298 9.23 -1.34 26.03
C VAL A 298 10.38 -2.19 25.50
N CYS A 299 11.51 -2.19 26.22
CA CYS A 299 12.60 -3.13 26.02
C CYS A 299 12.56 -4.18 27.12
N PHE A 300 12.39 -5.44 26.74
CA PHE A 300 12.54 -6.60 27.63
C PHE A 300 13.96 -7.13 27.49
N GLU A 301 14.74 -7.07 28.56
CA GLU A 301 16.13 -7.52 28.60
C GLU A 301 16.23 -8.83 29.37
N GLY A 302 16.82 -9.84 28.75
CA GLY A 302 17.21 -11.09 29.38
C GLY A 302 18.73 -11.15 29.50
N THR A 303 19.24 -11.53 30.68
CA THR A 303 20.68 -11.69 30.93
C THR A 303 21.01 -13.16 31.20
N PRO A 304 22.28 -13.59 31.08
CA PRO A 304 22.65 -14.95 31.47
C PRO A 304 22.26 -15.33 32.90
N GLU A 305 22.30 -14.37 33.83
CA GLU A 305 21.94 -14.57 35.24
C GLU A 305 20.42 -14.54 35.49
N ASN A 306 19.68 -13.80 34.67
CA ASN A 306 18.23 -13.69 34.75
C ASN A 306 17.64 -13.64 33.32
N PRO A 307 17.52 -14.80 32.65
CA PRO A 307 17.01 -14.85 31.29
C PRO A 307 15.53 -14.48 31.26
N LEU A 308 15.09 -13.92 30.14
CA LEU A 308 13.66 -13.80 29.85
C LEU A 308 13.15 -15.19 29.48
N LYS A 309 12.19 -15.70 30.23
CA LYS A 309 11.60 -17.02 30.00
C LYS A 309 10.26 -16.92 29.32
N PHE A 310 9.90 -17.91 28.50
CA PHE A 310 8.55 -18.01 27.97
C PHE A 310 8.11 -19.45 27.70
N VAL A 311 6.80 -19.65 27.72
CA VAL A 311 6.12 -20.89 27.29
C VAL A 311 5.06 -20.56 26.25
N THR A 312 4.80 -21.47 25.32
CA THR A 312 3.85 -21.26 24.21
C THR A 312 2.49 -21.87 24.52
N GLY A 313 1.40 -21.30 23.98
CA GLY A 313 0.06 -21.88 24.12
C GLY A 313 -1.03 -21.09 23.41
N VAL A 314 -2.26 -21.63 23.34
CA VAL A 314 -3.42 -20.95 22.74
C VAL A 314 -4.47 -20.60 23.78
N VAL A 315 -5.31 -19.60 23.47
CA VAL A 315 -6.43 -19.15 24.32
C VAL A 315 -7.68 -20.00 24.12
N LYS A 316 -7.83 -20.64 22.96
CA LYS A 316 -9.00 -21.46 22.62
C LYS A 316 -8.58 -22.76 21.97
N GLU A 317 -9.29 -23.84 22.29
CA GLU A 317 -9.02 -25.19 21.74
C GLU A 317 -9.10 -25.23 20.21
N GLU A 318 -9.97 -24.42 19.60
CA GLU A 318 -10.12 -24.28 18.15
C GLU A 318 -8.89 -23.70 17.42
N ALA A 319 -7.96 -23.07 18.15
CA ALA A 319 -6.70 -22.56 17.60
C ALA A 319 -5.53 -23.57 17.73
N LYS A 320 -5.77 -24.71 18.37
CA LYS A 320 -4.75 -25.73 18.61
C LYS A 320 -4.23 -26.30 17.29
N GLY A 321 -2.91 -26.29 17.12
CA GLY A 321 -2.23 -26.74 15.90
C GLY A 321 -1.86 -25.62 14.93
N ASP A 322 -2.32 -24.37 15.14
CA ASP A 322 -1.95 -23.21 14.34
C ASP A 322 -0.92 -22.34 15.10
N ILE A 323 0.36 -22.49 14.74
CA ILE A 323 1.47 -21.74 15.34
C ILE A 323 1.33 -20.21 15.16
N ASN A 324 0.55 -19.76 14.17
CA ASN A 324 0.30 -18.34 13.95
C ASN A 324 -0.67 -17.74 14.98
N ARG A 325 -1.34 -18.57 15.79
CA ARG A 325 -2.35 -18.15 16.78
C ARG A 325 -1.92 -18.37 18.23
N GLU A 326 -0.67 -18.76 18.46
CA GLU A 326 -0.18 -18.97 19.81
C GLU A 326 0.24 -17.66 20.50
N TYR A 327 0.33 -17.74 21.81
CA TYR A 327 0.80 -16.72 22.70
C TYR A 327 2.09 -17.21 23.33
N LEU A 328 3.06 -16.31 23.45
CA LEU A 328 4.26 -16.54 24.23
C LEU A 328 4.04 -15.89 25.60
N TYR A 329 3.72 -16.72 26.59
CA TYR A 329 3.56 -16.29 27.97
C TYR A 329 4.94 -16.11 28.58
N PHE A 330 5.34 -14.86 28.81
CA PHE A 330 6.71 -14.55 29.22
C PHE A 330 6.78 -14.12 30.68
N TYR A 331 7.92 -14.37 31.32
CA TYR A 331 8.16 -14.07 32.73
C TYR A 331 9.66 -14.09 33.04
N TYR A 332 10.03 -13.64 34.24
CA TYR A 332 11.37 -13.78 34.79
C TYR A 332 11.37 -14.67 36.04
N GLY A 333 12.50 -15.31 36.32
CA GLY A 333 12.64 -16.22 37.46
C GLY A 333 12.03 -17.60 37.20
N ASP A 334 11.45 -18.23 38.22
CA ASP A 334 10.87 -19.57 38.14
C ASP A 334 9.36 -19.52 38.32
N ALA A 335 8.64 -20.28 37.50
CA ALA A 335 7.21 -20.46 37.58
C ALA A 335 6.84 -21.90 37.21
N SER A 336 5.73 -22.38 37.75
CA SER A 336 5.21 -23.74 37.54
C SER A 336 3.83 -23.76 36.86
N SER A 337 3.21 -22.59 36.70
CA SER A 337 1.89 -22.47 36.07
C SER A 337 1.63 -21.06 35.52
N LEU A 338 0.62 -20.94 34.66
CA LEU A 338 0.13 -19.64 34.18
C LEU A 338 -0.35 -18.74 35.31
N ASP A 339 -0.86 -19.28 36.41
CA ASP A 339 -1.38 -18.45 37.51
C ASP A 339 -0.27 -17.74 38.30
N GLU A 340 0.94 -18.32 38.36
CA GLU A 340 2.09 -17.75 39.07
C GLU A 340 2.71 -16.55 38.33
N ILE A 341 2.56 -16.48 37.01
CA ILE A 341 3.13 -15.39 36.18
C ILE A 341 2.17 -14.21 35.99
N ARG A 342 0.93 -14.31 36.49
CA ARG A 342 -0.07 -13.24 36.35
C ARG A 342 0.30 -12.01 37.15
N VAL A 343 0.12 -10.84 36.55
CA VAL A 343 0.16 -9.55 37.24
C VAL A 343 -1.26 -8.99 37.25
N ASN A 344 -1.77 -8.63 38.43
CA ASN A 344 -3.15 -8.16 38.63
C ASN A 344 -4.24 -9.09 38.02
N GLY A 345 -3.98 -10.40 37.99
CA GLY A 345 -4.91 -11.41 37.47
C GLY A 345 -4.82 -11.65 35.96
N THR A 346 -3.89 -10.98 35.28
CA THR A 346 -3.75 -10.93 33.82
C THR A 346 -2.36 -11.41 33.40
N ASN A 347 -2.26 -12.14 32.27
CA ASN A 347 -1.00 -12.70 31.81
C ASN A 347 -0.23 -11.75 30.87
N PRO A 348 1.07 -11.51 31.08
CA PRO A 348 1.92 -10.88 30.07
C PRO A 348 2.15 -11.83 28.89
N VAL A 349 1.89 -11.36 27.67
CA VAL A 349 2.06 -12.17 26.45
C VAL A 349 2.66 -11.38 25.30
N PHE A 350 3.59 -12.00 24.57
CA PHE A 350 3.82 -11.61 23.19
C PHE A 350 2.83 -12.35 22.30
N SER A 351 2.23 -11.64 21.34
CA SER A 351 1.20 -12.19 20.46
C SER A 351 1.82 -12.62 19.11
N ASN A 352 1.76 -13.91 18.77
CA ASN A 352 2.12 -14.32 17.41
C ASN A 352 1.11 -13.85 16.37
N PHE A 353 -0.20 -13.88 16.68
CA PHE A 353 -1.22 -13.45 15.72
C PHE A 353 -1.20 -11.95 15.47
N GLY A 354 -0.70 -11.12 16.40
CA GLY A 354 -0.39 -9.71 16.16
C GLY A 354 0.90 -9.51 15.37
N ASN A 355 1.89 -10.39 15.57
CA ASN A 355 3.17 -10.29 14.87
C ASN A 355 3.19 -10.95 13.49
N THR A 356 2.24 -11.83 13.13
CA THR A 356 2.19 -12.50 11.80
C THR A 356 1.96 -11.56 10.62
N PHE A 357 1.69 -10.27 10.90
CA PHE A 357 1.70 -9.18 9.93
C PHE A 357 3.07 -8.53 9.83
N ASN A 358 3.65 -8.21 11.00
CA ASN A 358 4.85 -7.38 11.16
C ASN A 358 6.13 -8.13 10.88
N MET A 359 6.12 -9.40 11.25
CA MET A 359 7.28 -10.26 11.23
C MET A 359 7.14 -11.35 10.19
N ILE A 360 8.31 -11.67 9.71
CA ILE A 360 8.66 -12.62 8.68
C ILE A 360 8.27 -14.06 9.11
N SER A 361 8.44 -14.39 10.39
CA SER A 361 8.04 -15.65 11.02
C SER A 361 7.28 -15.37 12.32
N PRO A 362 6.46 -16.33 12.84
CA PRO A 362 5.94 -16.23 14.20
C PRO A 362 7.07 -15.98 15.21
N LEU A 363 6.83 -15.18 16.25
CA LEU A 363 7.86 -14.78 17.21
C LEU A 363 8.47 -15.98 17.93
N SER A 364 7.67 -16.99 18.24
CA SER A 364 8.15 -18.27 18.77
C SER A 364 9.14 -19.00 17.85
N CYS A 365 8.95 -18.94 16.52
CA CYS A 365 9.91 -19.50 15.59
C CYS A 365 11.25 -18.77 15.71
N ILE A 366 11.21 -17.43 15.78
CA ILE A 366 12.39 -16.57 15.84
C ILE A 366 13.13 -16.76 17.17
N LEU A 367 12.40 -16.70 18.30
CA LEU A 367 12.99 -16.72 19.63
C LEU A 367 13.35 -18.14 20.11
N ALA A 368 12.62 -19.16 19.65
CA ALA A 368 12.70 -20.52 20.19
C ALA A 368 12.91 -21.63 19.15
N GLY A 369 12.98 -21.31 17.85
CA GLY A 369 13.14 -22.33 16.80
C GLY A 369 11.94 -23.28 16.68
N GLN A 370 10.79 -22.89 17.22
CA GLN A 370 9.59 -23.73 17.23
C GLN A 370 9.06 -23.94 15.81
N THR A 371 8.78 -25.19 15.42
CA THR A 371 8.28 -25.54 14.07
C THR A 371 6.84 -26.02 14.05
N GLN A 372 6.26 -26.27 15.22
CA GLN A 372 4.89 -26.73 15.41
C GLN A 372 4.31 -26.18 16.71
N PHE A 373 2.99 -26.12 16.82
CA PHE A 373 2.31 -25.66 18.02
C PHE A 373 2.60 -26.56 19.25
N GLU A 374 2.87 -25.96 20.41
CA GLU A 374 3.09 -26.63 21.69
C GLU A 374 2.23 -26.03 22.81
N GLN A 375 1.75 -26.88 23.73
CA GLN A 375 1.04 -26.45 24.93
C GLN A 375 2.01 -25.94 26.00
N PRO A 376 1.58 -25.07 26.94
CA PRO A 376 2.49 -24.53 27.95
C PRO A 376 3.14 -25.64 28.80
N ASP A 377 4.47 -25.73 28.76
CA ASP A 377 5.27 -26.65 29.58
C ASP A 377 6.30 -25.87 30.41
N PHE A 378 5.96 -25.60 31.66
CA PHE A 378 6.83 -24.89 32.61
C PHE A 378 8.01 -25.73 33.11
N SER A 379 8.05 -27.03 32.82
CA SER A 379 9.22 -27.86 33.13
C SER A 379 10.38 -27.65 32.15
N LYS A 380 10.08 -27.05 30.99
CA LYS A 380 11.03 -26.78 29.90
C LYS A 380 10.72 -25.42 29.24
N PRO A 381 10.78 -24.30 29.98
CA PRO A 381 10.57 -23.00 29.38
C PRO A 381 11.69 -22.69 28.38
N TYR A 382 11.35 -21.92 27.35
CA TYR A 382 12.35 -21.32 26.49
C TYR A 382 13.03 -20.18 27.25
N GLU A 383 14.34 -20.05 27.09
CA GLU A 383 15.15 -19.00 27.71
C GLU A 383 15.77 -18.13 26.63
N PHE A 384 15.61 -16.81 26.78
CA PHE A 384 16.15 -15.80 25.88
C PHE A 384 17.07 -14.84 26.64
N VAL A 385 18.23 -14.59 26.03
CA VAL A 385 19.25 -13.65 26.50
C VAL A 385 19.52 -12.66 25.37
N GLY A 386 19.40 -11.38 25.69
CA GLY A 386 19.37 -10.29 24.72
C GLY A 386 18.22 -9.33 25.00
N LYS A 387 17.79 -8.59 23.99
CA LYS A 387 16.76 -7.54 24.10
C LYS A 387 15.64 -7.74 23.10
N ILE A 388 14.40 -7.56 23.54
CA ILE A 388 13.20 -7.54 22.69
C ILE A 388 12.52 -6.18 22.89
N TYR A 389 12.45 -5.39 21.82
CA TYR A 389 11.70 -4.16 21.78
C TYR A 389 10.28 -4.45 21.29
N ALA A 390 9.29 -3.90 21.96
CA ALA A 390 7.90 -4.11 21.62
C ALA A 390 7.04 -2.88 21.89
N THR A 391 6.00 -2.72 21.09
CA THR A 391 4.91 -1.78 21.35
C THR A 391 3.85 -2.46 22.20
N CYS A 392 3.42 -1.77 23.24
CA CYS A 392 2.25 -2.17 24.00
C CYS A 392 0.96 -1.72 23.33
N VAL A 393 0.12 -2.67 22.93
CA VAL A 393 -1.20 -2.40 22.35
C VAL A 393 -2.33 -2.39 23.39
N GLY A 394 -2.00 -2.59 24.67
CA GLY A 394 -2.92 -2.63 25.80
C GLY A 394 -3.27 -4.05 26.24
N GLY A 395 -4.31 -4.19 27.07
CA GLY A 395 -4.72 -5.49 27.60
C GLY A 395 -6.20 -5.57 27.92
N ASN A 396 -6.66 -6.79 28.16
CA ASN A 396 -7.99 -7.11 28.70
C ASN A 396 -7.85 -7.78 30.07
N SER A 397 -8.92 -8.38 30.60
CA SER A 397 -8.85 -9.11 31.87
C SER A 397 -7.94 -10.34 31.85
N SER A 398 -7.57 -10.83 30.67
CA SER A 398 -6.85 -12.09 30.47
C SER A 398 -5.39 -11.89 30.06
N PHE A 399 -5.08 -10.86 29.27
CA PHE A 399 -3.77 -10.62 28.69
C PHE A 399 -3.33 -9.16 28.69
N TYR A 400 -2.04 -8.95 28.89
CA TYR A 400 -1.31 -7.75 28.54
C TYR A 400 -0.54 -8.02 27.25
N HIS A 401 -0.93 -7.35 26.16
CA HIS A 401 -0.43 -7.66 24.82
C HIS A 401 0.74 -6.77 24.43
N PHE A 402 1.80 -7.45 23.97
CA PHE A 402 2.99 -6.85 23.41
C PHE A 402 3.19 -7.34 21.97
N VAL A 403 3.49 -6.40 21.09
CA VAL A 403 3.65 -6.63 19.65
C VAL A 403 5.05 -6.15 19.26
N VAL A 404 5.80 -7.03 18.59
CA VAL A 404 7.11 -6.72 18.04
C VAL A 404 6.89 -6.21 16.61
N LEU A 405 7.47 -5.07 16.26
CA LEU A 405 7.15 -4.36 15.01
C LEU A 405 8.09 -4.75 13.86
N SER A 406 9.36 -5.02 14.17
CA SER A 406 10.36 -5.50 13.22
C SER A 406 11.18 -6.66 13.80
N GLU A 407 11.81 -7.45 12.94
CA GLU A 407 12.85 -8.39 13.41
C GLU A 407 14.07 -7.64 13.98
N ASP A 408 14.33 -6.42 13.51
CA ASP A 408 15.38 -5.54 14.04
C ASP A 408 15.11 -5.12 15.49
N ASP A 409 13.88 -5.30 15.97
CA ASP A 409 13.51 -5.10 17.38
C ASP A 409 13.93 -6.30 18.27
N ILE A 410 14.67 -7.28 17.74
CA ILE A 410 15.16 -8.43 18.48
C ILE A 410 16.70 -8.46 18.40
N ILE A 411 17.35 -8.20 19.53
CA ILE A 411 18.81 -8.34 19.67
C ILE A 411 19.07 -9.64 20.44
N ASN A 412 19.53 -10.68 19.74
CA ASN A 412 19.84 -11.98 20.36
C ASN A 412 21.33 -12.04 20.76
N GLU A 413 21.61 -11.94 22.05
CA GLU A 413 22.97 -11.96 22.60
C GLU A 413 23.36 -13.34 23.16
N GLY A 414 22.37 -14.18 23.45
CA GLY A 414 22.57 -15.51 24.02
C GLY A 414 22.93 -16.60 23.02
N GLY A 415 22.68 -16.38 21.73
CA GLY A 415 22.80 -17.42 20.69
C GLY A 415 21.82 -18.58 20.87
N ASN A 416 20.82 -18.44 21.73
CA ASN A 416 19.69 -19.36 21.90
C ASN A 416 18.53 -18.86 21.02
N GLY A 417 17.80 -19.77 20.38
CA GLY A 417 16.91 -19.44 19.28
C GLY A 417 17.67 -19.43 17.95
N SER A 418 17.14 -20.09 16.94
CA SER A 418 17.89 -20.33 15.70
C SER A 418 17.41 -19.41 14.59
N HIS A 419 18.33 -18.63 13.99
CA HIS A 419 18.20 -18.22 12.58
C HIS A 419 18.09 -19.46 11.65
N GLU A 420 18.26 -20.68 12.18
CA GLU A 420 18.06 -21.92 11.45
C GLU A 420 16.60 -22.17 11.04
N VAL A 421 15.60 -21.59 11.72
CA VAL A 421 14.18 -21.80 11.40
C VAL A 421 13.59 -20.54 10.76
N ILE A 422 13.58 -20.55 9.43
CA ILE A 422 12.91 -19.54 8.63
C ILE A 422 11.44 -19.97 8.46
N GLY A 423 10.51 -19.10 8.84
CA GLY A 423 9.08 -19.37 8.73
C GLY A 423 8.65 -19.63 7.28
N SER A 424 7.73 -20.57 7.07
CA SER A 424 7.27 -20.91 5.72
C SER A 424 6.72 -19.69 4.94
N LYS A 425 6.00 -18.80 5.64
CA LYS A 425 5.38 -17.61 5.03
C LYS A 425 6.42 -16.63 4.50
N ILE A 426 7.44 -16.25 5.28
CA ILE A 426 8.51 -15.38 4.76
C ILE A 426 9.19 -16.02 3.57
N ALA A 427 9.56 -17.29 3.65
CA ALA A 427 10.41 -17.87 2.64
C ALA A 427 9.67 -17.86 1.30
N LYS A 428 8.40 -18.23 1.32
CA LYS A 428 7.50 -18.07 0.18
C LYS A 428 7.40 -16.62 -0.29
N ASN A 429 7.18 -15.65 0.59
CA ASN A 429 7.09 -14.23 0.21
C ASN A 429 8.41 -13.67 -0.36
N THR A 430 9.56 -14.13 0.13
CA THR A 430 10.88 -13.76 -0.38
C THR A 430 11.04 -14.28 -1.79
N PHE A 431 10.65 -15.54 -2.01
CA PHE A 431 10.61 -16.10 -3.35
C PHE A 431 9.60 -15.39 -4.25
N TYR A 432 8.44 -14.96 -3.74
CA TYR A 432 7.45 -14.22 -4.54
C TYR A 432 7.94 -12.85 -4.98
N LYS A 433 8.60 -12.09 -4.11
CA LYS A 433 9.27 -10.83 -4.51
C LYS A 433 10.32 -11.08 -5.58
N TYR A 434 11.12 -12.14 -5.42
CA TYR A 434 12.08 -12.54 -6.44
C TYR A 434 11.40 -12.98 -7.76
N MET A 435 10.22 -13.60 -7.69
CA MET A 435 9.40 -13.87 -8.88
C MET A 435 8.92 -12.59 -9.57
N GLU A 436 8.57 -11.53 -8.82
CA GLU A 436 8.17 -10.24 -9.39
C GLU A 436 9.33 -9.59 -10.14
N GLU A 437 10.51 -9.53 -9.49
CA GLU A 437 11.75 -9.05 -10.11
C GLU A 437 12.09 -9.86 -11.36
N PHE A 438 12.00 -11.18 -11.28
CA PHE A 438 12.25 -12.08 -12.41
C PHE A 438 11.24 -11.87 -13.55
N ALA A 439 9.94 -11.73 -13.24
CA ALA A 439 8.91 -11.45 -14.24
C ALA A 439 9.16 -10.12 -14.96
N ALA A 440 9.57 -9.09 -14.23
CA ALA A 440 9.93 -7.80 -14.80
C ALA A 440 11.11 -7.90 -15.79
N THR A 441 12.10 -8.77 -15.53
CA THR A 441 13.20 -9.01 -16.49
C THR A 441 12.71 -9.59 -17.83
N LEU A 442 11.58 -10.31 -17.81
CA LEU A 442 10.96 -10.85 -19.00
C LEU A 442 10.04 -9.84 -19.70
N GLY A 443 9.86 -8.64 -19.14
CA GLY A 443 8.90 -7.64 -19.62
C GLY A 443 7.45 -8.02 -19.32
N ILE A 444 7.21 -8.80 -18.26
CA ILE A 444 5.86 -9.18 -17.81
C ILE A 444 5.41 -8.20 -16.72
N ASP A 445 4.28 -7.55 -16.95
CA ASP A 445 3.58 -6.75 -15.94
C ASP A 445 2.60 -7.65 -15.18
N VAL A 446 2.89 -7.93 -13.91
CA VAL A 446 1.98 -8.69 -13.05
C VAL A 446 0.98 -7.69 -12.47
N HIS A 447 -0.30 -7.81 -12.86
CA HIS A 447 -1.35 -6.91 -12.39
C HIS A 447 -1.74 -7.19 -10.92
N GLY A 448 -0.85 -6.85 -9.98
CA GLY A 448 -0.96 -7.08 -8.54
C GLY A 448 0.25 -7.81 -7.95
N ASP A 449 0.26 -8.00 -6.63
CA ASP A 449 1.34 -8.68 -5.93
C ASP A 449 1.29 -10.21 -6.16
N ILE A 450 2.44 -10.86 -6.36
CA ILE A 450 2.52 -12.32 -6.42
C ILE A 450 2.31 -12.87 -5.00
N THR A 451 1.18 -13.53 -4.78
CA THR A 451 0.83 -14.12 -3.47
C THR A 451 0.88 -15.64 -3.46
N THR A 452 1.14 -16.26 -4.61
CA THR A 452 1.17 -17.72 -4.76
C THR A 452 2.09 -18.20 -5.88
N ALA A 453 2.80 -19.31 -5.62
CA ALA A 453 3.54 -20.07 -6.62
C ALA A 453 2.65 -21.04 -7.43
N VAL A 454 1.36 -21.19 -7.09
CA VAL A 454 0.43 -22.14 -7.73
C VAL A 454 -0.27 -21.53 -8.95
N GLY A 455 -0.60 -20.23 -8.88
CA GLY A 455 -1.15 -19.43 -9.99
C GLY A 455 -2.67 -19.33 -10.11
N THR A 456 -3.45 -19.54 -9.05
CA THR A 456 -4.93 -19.55 -9.15
C THR A 456 -5.57 -18.18 -9.39
N THR A 457 -4.89 -17.08 -9.08
CA THR A 457 -5.45 -15.71 -9.14
C THR A 457 -4.53 -14.67 -9.79
N ASN A 458 -3.35 -15.08 -10.29
CA ASN A 458 -2.41 -14.14 -10.92
C ASN A 458 -2.95 -13.75 -12.31
N ILE A 459 -2.92 -12.45 -12.58
CA ILE A 459 -3.49 -11.84 -13.79
C ILE A 459 -2.33 -11.35 -14.65
N ILE A 460 -2.20 -11.94 -15.83
CA ILE A 460 -1.24 -11.54 -16.88
C ILE A 460 -1.95 -11.62 -18.23
N THR A 461 -1.21 -11.56 -19.33
CA THR A 461 -1.74 -11.68 -20.69
C THR A 461 -1.31 -13.01 -21.37
N THR A 462 -1.86 -13.32 -22.56
CA THR A 462 -1.35 -14.46 -23.33
C THR A 462 0.02 -14.20 -23.95
N SER A 463 0.37 -12.94 -24.23
CA SER A 463 1.73 -12.59 -24.65
C SER A 463 2.74 -12.86 -23.52
N ASP A 464 2.37 -12.58 -22.26
CA ASP A 464 3.18 -12.92 -21.08
C ASP A 464 3.33 -14.42 -20.88
N LEU A 465 2.25 -15.21 -21.04
CA LEU A 465 2.37 -16.66 -21.05
C LEU A 465 3.34 -17.13 -22.14
N CYS A 466 3.31 -16.51 -23.32
CA CYS A 466 4.25 -16.84 -24.39
C CYS A 466 5.70 -16.51 -23.98
N ARG A 467 5.96 -15.35 -23.35
CA ARG A 467 7.27 -14.97 -22.78
C ARG A 467 7.77 -15.99 -21.75
N ILE A 468 6.90 -16.48 -20.88
CA ILE A 468 7.22 -17.56 -19.93
C ILE A 468 7.69 -18.82 -20.67
N GLY A 469 7.08 -19.14 -21.82
CA GLY A 469 7.44 -20.32 -22.61
C GLY A 469 8.76 -20.19 -23.33
N ILE A 470 9.04 -18.98 -23.85
CA ILE A 470 10.34 -18.62 -24.40
C ILE A 470 11.43 -18.77 -23.33
N LYS A 471 11.20 -18.27 -22.11
CA LYS A 471 12.16 -18.45 -21.00
C LYS A 471 12.32 -19.92 -20.62
N GLY A 472 11.22 -20.67 -20.60
CA GLY A 472 11.23 -22.07 -20.21
C GLY A 472 12.06 -22.97 -21.13
N VAL A 473 12.01 -22.76 -22.45
CA VAL A 473 12.81 -23.57 -23.39
C VAL A 473 14.31 -23.23 -23.37
N HIS A 474 14.67 -22.02 -22.92
CA HIS A 474 16.05 -21.60 -22.69
C HIS A 474 16.54 -21.83 -21.26
N THR A 475 15.75 -22.54 -20.44
CA THR A 475 16.17 -23.00 -19.11
C THR A 475 16.54 -24.47 -19.22
N ASP A 476 17.83 -24.77 -19.41
CA ASP A 476 18.32 -26.13 -19.73
C ASP A 476 17.82 -27.21 -18.77
N LEU A 477 17.83 -26.91 -17.45
CA LEU A 477 17.33 -27.83 -16.43
C LEU A 477 15.82 -28.07 -16.55
N LEU A 478 15.04 -27.06 -16.93
CA LEU A 478 13.60 -27.20 -17.10
C LEU A 478 13.28 -28.04 -18.34
N LYS A 479 14.00 -27.85 -19.45
CA LYS A 479 13.77 -28.57 -20.71
C LYS A 479 13.76 -30.10 -20.53
N ASN A 480 14.63 -30.63 -19.68
CA ASN A 480 14.70 -32.06 -19.37
C ASN A 480 13.50 -32.57 -18.54
N ILE A 481 12.90 -31.69 -17.72
CA ILE A 481 11.77 -32.00 -16.85
C ILE A 481 10.44 -31.83 -17.59
N TRP A 482 10.32 -30.76 -18.37
CA TRP A 482 9.06 -30.22 -18.88
C TRP A 482 8.34 -31.16 -19.86
N ASN A 483 9.10 -31.99 -20.59
CA ASN A 483 8.59 -32.95 -21.57
C ASN A 483 8.69 -34.41 -21.13
N ALA A 484 9.08 -34.68 -19.89
CA ALA A 484 9.14 -36.06 -19.40
C ALA A 484 7.71 -36.67 -19.39
N MET A 485 7.56 -37.90 -19.89
CA MET A 485 6.26 -38.60 -19.90
C MET A 485 5.84 -39.05 -18.50
N SER A 486 6.81 -39.43 -17.69
CA SER A 486 6.64 -39.90 -16.32
C SER A 486 7.91 -39.63 -15.51
N TYR A 487 7.76 -39.56 -14.19
CA TYR A 487 8.88 -39.48 -13.26
C TYR A 487 8.61 -40.37 -12.05
N THR A 488 9.64 -41.09 -11.60
CA THR A 488 9.61 -41.89 -10.38
C THR A 488 10.59 -41.28 -9.39
N GLY A 489 10.08 -40.81 -8.25
CA GLY A 489 10.87 -40.23 -7.17
C GLY A 489 10.48 -40.82 -5.83
N GLU A 490 11.17 -40.37 -4.78
CA GLU A 490 10.95 -40.82 -3.41
C GLU A 490 10.42 -39.67 -2.54
N ILE A 491 9.51 -40.02 -1.63
CA ILE A 491 9.04 -39.15 -0.56
C ILE A 491 9.43 -39.82 0.76
N ILE A 492 10.18 -39.11 1.59
CA ILE A 492 10.74 -39.64 2.84
C ILE A 492 9.91 -39.09 4.00
N ASP A 493 9.40 -39.94 4.89
CA ASP A 493 8.63 -39.47 6.06
C ASP A 493 9.54 -39.02 7.23
N GLY A 494 8.95 -38.48 8.29
CA GLY A 494 9.66 -38.05 9.51
C GLY A 494 10.38 -39.15 10.29
N ASN A 495 10.18 -40.42 9.95
CA ASN A 495 10.93 -41.54 10.51
C ASN A 495 12.07 -42.00 9.57
N GLY A 496 12.27 -41.31 8.44
CA GLY A 496 13.25 -41.67 7.42
C GLY A 496 12.80 -42.79 6.49
N VAL A 497 11.51 -43.16 6.47
CA VAL A 497 10.99 -44.21 5.60
C VAL A 497 10.63 -43.62 4.23
N ALA A 498 11.27 -44.11 3.18
CA ALA A 498 11.02 -43.68 1.81
C ALA A 498 9.85 -44.46 1.18
N ARG A 499 8.94 -43.74 0.51
CA ARG A 499 7.92 -44.29 -0.41
C ARG A 499 8.22 -43.86 -1.84
N GLN A 500 8.28 -44.83 -2.75
CA GLN A 500 8.38 -44.53 -4.18
C GLN A 500 7.04 -44.08 -4.74
N VAL A 501 7.11 -43.07 -5.60
CA VAL A 501 5.95 -42.44 -6.21
C VAL A 501 6.23 -42.22 -7.68
N THR A 502 5.36 -42.73 -8.54
CA THR A 502 5.40 -42.49 -9.98
C THR A 502 4.28 -41.53 -10.39
N VAL A 503 4.65 -40.46 -11.09
CA VAL A 503 3.72 -39.47 -11.64
C VAL A 503 3.80 -39.43 -13.15
N ASN A 504 2.71 -39.03 -13.81
CA ASN A 504 2.62 -38.95 -15.26
C ASN A 504 2.33 -37.52 -15.70
N ASN A 505 2.82 -37.15 -16.89
CA ASN A 505 2.53 -35.86 -17.50
C ASN A 505 1.06 -35.79 -17.94
N VAL A 506 0.28 -34.93 -17.31
CA VAL A 506 -1.17 -34.83 -17.59
C VAL A 506 -1.49 -34.25 -18.95
N VAL A 507 -0.59 -33.43 -19.51
CA VAL A 507 -0.80 -32.82 -20.83
C VAL A 507 -0.47 -33.81 -21.93
N LEU A 508 0.73 -34.40 -21.90
CA LEU A 508 1.18 -35.33 -22.93
C LEU A 508 0.32 -36.61 -22.97
N ASN A 509 -0.23 -37.03 -21.83
CA ASN A 509 -1.12 -38.18 -21.76
C ASN A 509 -2.58 -37.88 -22.14
N LYS A 510 -2.96 -36.61 -22.32
CA LYS A 510 -4.34 -36.22 -22.66
C LYS A 510 -4.70 -36.63 -24.09
N ASP A 511 -5.90 -37.17 -24.28
CA ASP A 511 -6.40 -37.58 -25.59
C ASP A 511 -6.43 -36.41 -26.59
N ASP A 512 -6.78 -35.20 -26.14
CA ASP A 512 -6.73 -34.00 -26.99
C ASP A 512 -5.30 -33.72 -27.50
N CYS A 513 -4.29 -33.85 -26.65
CA CYS A 513 -2.90 -33.64 -27.05
C CYS A 513 -2.47 -34.68 -28.09
N LYS A 514 -2.83 -35.95 -27.85
CA LYS A 514 -2.56 -37.09 -28.74
C LYS A 514 -3.27 -36.97 -30.08
N LYS A 515 -4.45 -36.33 -30.11
CA LYS A 515 -5.25 -36.13 -31.30
C LYS A 515 -4.78 -34.93 -32.13
N TYR A 516 -4.55 -33.79 -31.49
CA TYR A 516 -4.36 -32.51 -32.18
C TYR A 516 -2.90 -32.11 -32.35
N ILE A 517 -1.99 -32.52 -31.47
CA ILE A 517 -0.61 -31.99 -31.46
C ILE A 517 0.40 -33.06 -31.85
N THR A 518 0.51 -34.15 -31.10
CA THR A 518 1.60 -35.13 -31.26
C THR A 518 1.67 -35.82 -32.64
N PRO A 519 0.61 -35.91 -33.45
CA PRO A 519 0.73 -36.41 -34.83
C PRO A 519 1.48 -35.47 -35.78
N TYR A 520 1.58 -34.18 -35.43
CA TYR A 520 2.07 -33.12 -36.31
C TYR A 520 3.32 -32.41 -35.79
N TYR A 521 3.47 -32.32 -34.47
CA TYR A 521 4.53 -31.55 -33.83
C TYR A 521 5.25 -32.36 -32.75
N THR A 522 6.56 -32.20 -32.67
CA THR A 522 7.38 -32.71 -31.55
C THR A 522 7.35 -31.69 -30.42
N ILE A 523 6.75 -32.07 -29.29
CA ILE A 523 6.64 -31.22 -28.11
C ILE A 523 7.99 -31.15 -27.40
N VAL A 524 8.38 -29.95 -27.00
CA VAL A 524 9.61 -29.64 -26.25
C VAL A 524 9.29 -29.28 -24.80
N GLY A 525 8.12 -28.70 -24.54
CA GLY A 525 7.67 -28.34 -23.20
C GLY A 525 6.21 -27.90 -23.21
N THR A 526 5.46 -28.20 -22.15
CA THR A 526 4.04 -27.83 -22.11
C THR A 526 3.46 -27.76 -20.69
N LYS A 527 2.54 -26.84 -20.45
CA LYS A 527 1.80 -26.75 -19.21
C LYS A 527 0.36 -26.29 -19.48
N SER A 528 -0.60 -26.98 -18.89
CA SER A 528 -2.00 -26.56 -18.87
C SER A 528 -2.39 -25.95 -17.53
N GLY A 529 -3.41 -25.10 -17.56
CA GLY A 529 -4.08 -24.56 -16.38
C GLY A 529 -5.59 -24.56 -16.59
N GLY A 530 -6.32 -25.23 -15.70
CA GLY A 530 -7.78 -25.26 -15.72
C GLY A 530 -8.37 -24.96 -14.35
N LEU A 531 -9.48 -24.24 -14.34
CA LEU A 531 -10.28 -23.96 -13.13
C LEU A 531 -11.76 -24.16 -13.45
N ASN A 532 -12.45 -24.92 -12.60
CA ASN A 532 -13.88 -25.14 -12.67
C ASN A 532 -14.54 -24.39 -11.51
N TYR A 533 -15.24 -23.30 -11.81
CA TYR A 533 -16.04 -22.60 -10.84
C TYR A 533 -17.51 -22.68 -11.29
N GLU A 534 -18.39 -23.11 -10.39
CA GLU A 534 -19.82 -23.27 -10.66
C GLU A 534 -20.62 -21.99 -10.38
N ASN A 535 -19.97 -20.82 -10.29
CA ASN A 535 -20.65 -19.55 -10.00
C ASN A 535 -20.61 -18.57 -11.17
N GLU A 536 -21.61 -17.68 -11.22
CA GLU A 536 -21.83 -16.72 -12.30
C GLU A 536 -20.67 -15.72 -12.52
N TYR A 537 -19.75 -15.60 -11.57
CA TYR A 537 -18.64 -14.66 -11.58
C TYR A 537 -17.31 -15.26 -12.06
N ARG A 538 -17.20 -16.60 -12.11
CA ARG A 538 -16.00 -17.30 -12.55
C ARG A 538 -16.41 -18.40 -13.51
N SER A 539 -16.28 -18.16 -14.80
CA SER A 539 -16.49 -19.16 -15.85
C SER A 539 -15.38 -20.21 -15.88
N PHE A 540 -15.62 -21.35 -16.54
CA PHE A 540 -14.61 -22.39 -16.75
C PHE A 540 -13.40 -21.82 -17.51
N ILE A 541 -12.22 -21.88 -16.89
CA ILE A 541 -10.96 -21.38 -17.45
C ILE A 541 -10.17 -22.56 -18.01
N ASN A 542 -9.59 -22.41 -19.20
CA ASN A 542 -8.65 -23.37 -19.76
C ASN A 542 -7.55 -22.66 -20.57
N ASN A 543 -6.33 -22.73 -20.05
CA ASN A 543 -5.15 -22.16 -20.68
C ASN A 543 -4.14 -23.26 -21.01
N LEU A 544 -3.35 -23.02 -22.04
CA LEU A 544 -2.28 -23.90 -22.46
C LEU A 544 -1.09 -23.07 -22.94
N ILE A 545 0.08 -23.36 -22.40
CA ILE A 545 1.36 -22.95 -22.93
C ILE A 545 2.08 -24.18 -23.49
N MET A 546 2.61 -24.08 -24.70
CA MET A 546 3.27 -25.19 -25.36
C MET A 546 4.39 -24.70 -26.28
N VAL A 547 5.50 -25.43 -26.25
CA VAL A 547 6.66 -25.24 -27.12
C VAL A 547 6.84 -26.51 -27.95
N VAL A 548 7.02 -26.34 -29.26
CA VAL A 548 7.27 -27.43 -30.22
C VAL A 548 8.49 -27.13 -31.08
N GLU A 549 9.06 -28.17 -31.68
CA GLU A 549 10.07 -28.02 -32.74
C GLU A 549 9.49 -27.26 -33.94
N GLY A 550 10.24 -26.27 -34.43
CA GLY A 550 9.88 -25.44 -35.58
C GLY A 550 10.71 -25.72 -36.84
N PRO A 551 10.48 -24.98 -37.93
CA PRO A 551 11.28 -25.07 -39.15
C PRO A 551 12.72 -24.57 -38.94
N ASP A 552 13.69 -25.05 -39.73
CA ASP A 552 15.08 -24.54 -39.80
C ASP A 552 15.75 -24.19 -38.45
N ASP A 553 15.79 -25.16 -37.54
CA ASP A 553 16.41 -25.04 -36.22
C ASP A 553 15.84 -23.90 -35.34
N THR A 554 14.51 -23.86 -35.29
CA THR A 554 13.73 -22.96 -34.43
C THR A 554 12.85 -23.73 -33.44
N TYR A 555 12.31 -23.02 -32.47
CA TYR A 555 11.14 -23.43 -31.69
C TYR A 555 9.93 -22.60 -32.09
N ILE A 556 8.74 -23.19 -31.96
CA ILE A 556 7.47 -22.47 -31.99
C ILE A 556 6.94 -22.45 -30.57
N VAL A 557 6.73 -21.25 -30.02
CA VAL A 557 6.13 -21.05 -28.70
C VAL A 557 4.70 -20.56 -28.89
N GLY A 558 3.74 -21.17 -28.22
CA GLY A 558 2.34 -20.81 -28.28
C GLY A 558 1.68 -20.76 -26.91
N ALA A 559 0.80 -19.78 -26.73
CA ALA A 559 -0.04 -19.61 -25.56
C ALA A 559 -1.50 -19.39 -26.00
N ILE A 560 -2.42 -20.11 -25.38
CA ILE A 560 -3.87 -20.04 -25.63
C ILE A 560 -4.58 -19.84 -24.29
N ALA A 561 -5.60 -18.98 -24.28
CA ALA A 561 -6.49 -18.79 -23.14
C ALA A 561 -7.96 -18.83 -23.54
N ASN A 562 -8.78 -19.43 -22.67
CA ASN A 562 -10.22 -19.57 -22.84
C ASN A 562 -10.94 -19.42 -21.50
N GLN A 563 -12.12 -18.80 -21.56
CA GLN A 563 -12.96 -18.56 -20.39
C GLN A 563 -14.46 -18.70 -20.76
N SER A 564 -14.99 -19.93 -20.70
CA SER A 564 -16.37 -20.30 -21.04
C SER A 564 -16.61 -21.79 -20.75
N GLU A 565 -17.87 -22.23 -20.67
CA GLU A 565 -18.22 -23.65 -20.42
C GLU A 565 -17.56 -24.64 -21.39
N ASP A 566 -17.32 -24.24 -22.63
CA ASP A 566 -16.66 -25.03 -23.67
C ASP A 566 -15.14 -24.82 -23.76
N ALA A 567 -14.51 -24.08 -22.83
CA ALA A 567 -13.10 -23.68 -22.88
C ALA A 567 -12.12 -24.83 -23.14
N ALA A 568 -12.35 -25.99 -22.52
CA ALA A 568 -11.51 -27.17 -22.70
C ALA A 568 -11.51 -27.68 -24.17
N SER A 569 -12.67 -27.63 -24.84
CA SER A 569 -12.85 -28.12 -26.21
C SER A 569 -12.13 -27.27 -27.27
N ARG A 570 -11.94 -25.97 -26.98
CA ARG A 570 -11.34 -25.00 -27.91
C ARG A 570 -9.81 -24.95 -27.82
N THR A 571 -9.24 -25.40 -26.71
CA THR A 571 -7.84 -25.16 -26.34
C THR A 571 -6.84 -25.84 -27.29
N TYR A 572 -6.92 -27.15 -27.47
CA TYR A 572 -5.98 -27.90 -28.32
C TYR A 572 -6.18 -27.66 -29.84
N PRO A 573 -7.42 -27.59 -30.36
CA PRO A 573 -7.63 -27.20 -31.76
C PRO A 573 -7.04 -25.81 -32.08
N SER A 574 -7.26 -24.83 -31.21
CA SER A 574 -6.71 -23.48 -31.40
C SER A 574 -5.19 -23.46 -31.31
N MET A 575 -4.59 -24.25 -30.42
CA MET A 575 -3.12 -24.37 -30.32
C MET A 575 -2.52 -24.96 -31.60
N LYS A 576 -3.15 -26.00 -32.17
CA LYS A 576 -2.72 -26.57 -33.46
C LYS A 576 -2.83 -25.53 -34.58
N ALA A 577 -3.97 -24.86 -34.70
CA ALA A 577 -4.18 -23.82 -35.71
C ALA A 577 -3.17 -22.67 -35.58
N LEU A 578 -2.83 -22.27 -34.35
CA LEU A 578 -1.78 -21.28 -34.09
C LEU A 578 -0.41 -21.74 -34.60
N PHE A 579 -0.02 -22.99 -34.34
CA PHE A 579 1.25 -23.53 -34.85
C PHE A 579 1.27 -23.62 -36.37
N ASP A 580 0.19 -24.12 -36.99
CA ASP A 580 0.10 -24.20 -38.45
C ASP A 580 0.19 -22.82 -39.09
N LEU A 581 -0.46 -21.82 -38.49
CA LEU A 581 -0.41 -20.44 -38.94
C LEU A 581 1.01 -19.89 -38.90
N LEU A 582 1.74 -20.11 -37.79
CA LEU A 582 3.11 -19.63 -37.65
C LEU A 582 4.03 -20.29 -38.68
N VAL A 583 3.87 -21.60 -38.93
CA VAL A 583 4.59 -22.33 -39.99
C VAL A 583 4.24 -21.78 -41.37
N ALA A 584 2.96 -21.54 -41.65
CA ALA A 584 2.51 -20.96 -42.92
C ALA A 584 3.11 -19.55 -43.13
N LYS A 585 3.10 -18.70 -42.10
CA LYS A 585 3.78 -17.39 -42.13
C LYS A 585 5.27 -17.52 -42.40
N TYR A 586 5.94 -18.49 -41.78
CA TYR A 586 7.37 -18.75 -41.97
C TYR A 586 7.72 -19.04 -43.42
N TYR A 587 6.88 -19.83 -44.10
CA TYR A 587 7.06 -20.14 -45.52
C TYR A 587 6.43 -19.13 -46.48
N GLY A 588 5.92 -17.99 -45.99
CA GLY A 588 5.27 -16.96 -46.81
C GLY A 588 3.96 -17.40 -47.47
N GLN A 589 3.22 -18.31 -46.83
CA GLN A 589 1.93 -18.82 -47.31
C GLN A 589 0.77 -17.94 -46.82
N ASP A 590 -0.37 -18.01 -47.51
CA ASP A 590 -1.60 -17.33 -47.09
C ASP A 590 -2.19 -17.98 -45.83
N THR A 591 -2.43 -17.17 -44.79
CA THR A 591 -2.91 -17.61 -43.48
C THR A 591 -4.39 -17.31 -43.24
N THR A 592 -5.08 -16.70 -44.19
CA THR A 592 -6.44 -16.15 -44.00
C THR A 592 -7.46 -17.18 -43.51
N GLU A 593 -7.42 -18.42 -44.01
CA GLU A 593 -8.34 -19.47 -43.55
C GLU A 593 -7.90 -20.10 -42.22
N ILE A 594 -6.59 -20.27 -41.99
CA ILE A 594 -6.04 -20.87 -40.77
C ILE A 594 -6.34 -19.98 -39.55
N GLU A 595 -6.29 -18.65 -39.74
CA GLU A 595 -6.64 -17.68 -38.69
C GLU A 595 -8.05 -17.88 -38.13
N LYS A 596 -9.00 -18.33 -38.95
CA LYS A 596 -10.38 -18.57 -38.54
C LYS A 596 -10.51 -19.80 -37.63
N ASP A 597 -9.57 -20.74 -37.72
CA ASP A 597 -9.55 -21.97 -36.90
C ASP A 597 -9.02 -21.72 -35.48
N ILE A 598 -8.43 -20.55 -35.22
CA ILE A 598 -8.05 -20.10 -33.87
C ILE A 598 -9.30 -19.61 -33.15
N ILE A 599 -10.10 -20.54 -32.64
CA ILE A 599 -11.39 -20.27 -31.98
C ILE A 599 -11.27 -19.89 -30.50
N SER A 600 -10.05 -19.76 -29.98
CA SER A 600 -9.81 -19.35 -28.59
C SER A 600 -10.19 -17.89 -28.32
N MET A 601 -10.39 -17.55 -27.05
CA MET A 601 -10.63 -16.17 -26.62
C MET A 601 -9.41 -15.28 -26.90
N ALA A 602 -8.23 -15.75 -26.50
CA ALA A 602 -6.95 -15.10 -26.74
C ALA A 602 -5.88 -16.12 -27.18
N ALA A 603 -4.90 -15.64 -27.94
CA ALA A 603 -3.76 -16.42 -28.43
C ALA A 603 -2.54 -15.53 -28.66
N ALA A 604 -1.36 -16.04 -28.36
CA ALA A 604 -0.08 -15.44 -28.75
C ALA A 604 0.91 -16.54 -29.13
N GLY A 605 1.66 -16.35 -30.20
CA GLY A 605 2.70 -17.29 -30.58
C GLY A 605 3.79 -16.68 -31.45
N VAL A 606 4.98 -17.28 -31.39
CA VAL A 606 6.18 -16.78 -32.05
C VAL A 606 7.13 -17.92 -32.41
N ILE A 607 7.85 -17.75 -33.52
CA ILE A 607 8.96 -18.62 -33.92
C ILE A 607 10.27 -17.97 -33.48
N ILE A 608 11.07 -18.72 -32.73
CA ILE A 608 12.32 -18.27 -32.12
C ILE A 608 13.48 -19.20 -32.53
N PRO A 609 14.69 -18.68 -32.77
CA PRO A 609 15.85 -19.53 -33.02
C PRO A 609 16.24 -20.29 -31.74
N LYS A 610 16.79 -21.50 -31.87
CA LYS A 610 17.26 -22.27 -30.71
C LYS A 610 18.53 -21.71 -30.09
N GLU A 611 19.39 -21.10 -30.91
CA GLU A 611 20.63 -20.45 -30.49
C GLU A 611 20.56 -18.93 -30.73
N ASN A 612 21.33 -18.15 -29.95
CA ASN A 612 21.41 -16.69 -30.06
C ASN A 612 20.07 -15.95 -29.90
N CYS A 613 19.11 -16.56 -29.21
CA CYS A 613 17.90 -15.92 -28.76
C CYS A 613 18.19 -15.18 -27.45
N GLU A 614 17.95 -13.87 -27.40
CA GLU A 614 17.95 -13.10 -26.14
C GLU A 614 16.50 -12.98 -25.66
N PRO A 615 16.05 -13.84 -24.73
CA PRO A 615 14.65 -13.92 -24.31
C PRO A 615 14.18 -12.70 -23.49
N ASP A 616 15.10 -12.06 -22.79
CA ASP A 616 14.82 -11.09 -21.73
C ASP A 616 14.68 -9.67 -22.32
N GLY A 617 13.63 -8.93 -21.92
CA GLY A 617 13.39 -7.53 -22.33
C GLY A 617 13.05 -7.27 -23.80
N TYR A 618 12.94 -8.31 -24.65
CA TYR A 618 12.59 -8.14 -26.07
C TYR A 618 11.07 -8.05 -26.30
N ASP A 619 10.64 -7.11 -27.13
CA ASP A 619 9.24 -6.98 -27.53
C ASP A 619 8.89 -7.97 -28.67
N TRP A 620 8.49 -9.18 -28.28
CA TRP A 620 8.15 -10.29 -29.18
C TRP A 620 6.99 -10.00 -30.13
N PHE A 621 6.05 -9.15 -29.70
CA PHE A 621 4.75 -8.95 -30.35
C PHE A 621 4.52 -7.52 -30.82
N GLY A 622 5.51 -6.64 -30.62
CA GLY A 622 5.48 -5.28 -31.14
C GLY A 622 5.53 -5.21 -32.66
N PRO A 623 5.12 -4.06 -33.24
CA PRO A 623 5.09 -3.84 -34.69
C PRO A 623 6.46 -3.94 -35.37
N ASN A 624 7.54 -3.81 -34.59
CA ASN A 624 8.92 -3.87 -35.05
C ASN A 624 9.60 -5.21 -34.73
N SER A 625 8.85 -6.22 -34.28
CA SER A 625 9.45 -7.53 -33.97
C SER A 625 10.05 -8.16 -35.23
N LYS A 626 11.32 -8.54 -35.18
CA LYS A 626 12.03 -9.24 -36.26
C LYS A 626 11.63 -10.71 -36.40
N TYR A 627 10.84 -11.24 -35.46
CA TYR A 627 10.44 -12.64 -35.43
C TYR A 627 9.03 -12.83 -35.98
N ILE A 628 8.80 -13.98 -36.61
CA ILE A 628 7.47 -14.36 -37.10
C ILE A 628 6.58 -14.64 -35.89
N ASN A 629 5.54 -13.83 -35.73
CA ASN A 629 4.62 -13.89 -34.61
C ASN A 629 3.16 -13.75 -35.04
N TYR A 630 2.27 -14.06 -34.11
CA TYR A 630 0.83 -13.87 -34.23
C TYR A 630 0.21 -13.60 -32.87
N THR A 631 -0.78 -12.69 -32.85
CA THR A 631 -1.55 -12.34 -31.66
C THR A 631 -3.03 -12.25 -31.99
N LYS A 632 -3.88 -12.76 -31.10
CA LYS A 632 -5.33 -12.55 -31.07
C LYS A 632 -5.72 -12.17 -29.66
N ASN A 633 -6.19 -10.93 -29.46
CA ASN A 633 -6.51 -10.38 -28.13
C ASN A 633 -5.39 -10.62 -27.10
N ALA A 634 -4.14 -10.55 -27.53
CA ALA A 634 -3.04 -11.13 -26.76
C ALA A 634 -2.82 -10.44 -25.41
N GLU A 635 -3.08 -9.13 -25.37
CA GLU A 635 -2.96 -8.21 -24.23
C GLU A 635 -4.21 -8.18 -23.34
N GLN A 636 -5.24 -8.96 -23.66
CA GLN A 636 -6.37 -9.12 -22.75
C GLN A 636 -5.89 -9.81 -21.47
N THR A 637 -6.28 -9.28 -20.31
CA THR A 637 -5.99 -9.88 -19.02
C THR A 637 -6.66 -11.24 -18.87
N ILE A 638 -5.90 -12.23 -18.41
CA ILE A 638 -6.33 -13.60 -18.17
C ILE A 638 -5.85 -14.06 -16.79
N THR A 639 -6.62 -14.94 -16.16
CA THR A 639 -6.14 -15.72 -15.01
C THR A 639 -5.35 -16.91 -15.50
N THR A 640 -4.13 -17.12 -15.01
CA THR A 640 -3.21 -18.15 -15.56
C THR A 640 -3.54 -19.59 -15.18
N ALA A 641 -4.19 -19.78 -14.03
CA ALA A 641 -4.29 -21.07 -13.36
C ALA A 641 -2.90 -21.74 -13.29
N SER A 642 -2.83 -23.07 -13.46
CA SER A 642 -1.58 -23.83 -13.33
C SER A 642 -0.51 -23.56 -14.42
N CYS A 643 -0.77 -22.72 -15.43
CA CYS A 643 0.30 -22.30 -16.36
C CYS A 643 1.37 -21.46 -15.64
N TRP A 644 1.01 -20.79 -14.54
CA TRP A 644 1.94 -20.01 -13.71
C TRP A 644 3.10 -20.83 -13.15
N LYS A 645 2.87 -22.13 -12.94
CA LYS A 645 3.89 -23.05 -12.41
C LYS A 645 5.14 -23.11 -13.31
N THR A 646 5.02 -22.80 -14.60
CA THR A 646 6.18 -22.67 -15.50
C THR A 646 7.03 -21.46 -15.10
N LEU A 647 6.43 -20.32 -14.76
CA LEU A 647 7.18 -19.16 -14.23
C LEU A 647 7.84 -19.51 -12.90
N THR A 648 7.09 -20.15 -11.98
CA THR A 648 7.64 -20.66 -10.71
C THR A 648 8.89 -21.53 -10.94
N ALA A 649 8.85 -22.45 -11.91
CA ALA A 649 9.99 -23.30 -12.25
C ALA A 649 11.18 -22.49 -12.80
N CYS A 650 10.93 -21.60 -13.76
CA CYS A 650 11.97 -20.74 -14.34
C CYS A 650 12.63 -19.85 -13.28
N THR A 651 11.84 -19.27 -12.37
CA THR A 651 12.36 -18.44 -11.27
C THR A 651 13.16 -19.26 -10.27
N ALA A 652 12.69 -20.46 -9.89
CA ALA A 652 13.47 -21.31 -8.99
C ALA A 652 14.83 -21.68 -9.61
N LEU A 653 14.82 -22.09 -10.88
CA LEU A 653 16.00 -22.49 -11.64
C LEU A 653 16.92 -21.33 -12.04
N SER A 654 16.50 -20.07 -11.87
CA SER A 654 17.41 -18.92 -12.00
C SER A 654 18.25 -18.70 -10.74
N TYR A 655 17.87 -19.32 -9.62
CA TYR A 655 18.57 -19.21 -8.34
C TYR A 655 19.29 -20.51 -7.93
N ILE A 656 18.68 -21.67 -8.18
CA ILE A 656 19.27 -22.98 -7.83
C ILE A 656 20.10 -23.56 -8.98
N THR A 657 21.13 -24.32 -8.64
CA THR A 657 22.05 -24.97 -9.58
C THR A 657 21.75 -26.47 -9.73
N GLU A 658 22.40 -27.14 -10.70
CA GLU A 658 22.30 -28.59 -10.86
C GLU A 658 22.71 -29.36 -9.59
N ALA A 659 23.68 -28.84 -8.82
CA ALA A 659 24.10 -29.44 -7.56
C ALA A 659 23.02 -29.36 -6.46
N ASP A 660 22.09 -28.42 -6.56
CA ASP A 660 20.99 -28.26 -5.61
C ASP A 660 19.84 -29.24 -5.87
N LEU A 661 19.72 -29.79 -7.07
CA LEU A 661 18.57 -30.63 -7.47
C LEU A 661 18.35 -31.84 -6.56
N GLN A 662 19.43 -32.39 -6.00
CA GLN A 662 19.37 -33.56 -5.10
C GLN A 662 19.22 -33.18 -3.62
N LYS A 663 19.20 -31.88 -3.26
CA LYS A 663 18.97 -31.45 -1.88
C LYS A 663 17.55 -31.81 -1.45
N LEU A 664 17.43 -32.38 -0.26
CA LEU A 664 16.15 -32.64 0.39
C LEU A 664 15.53 -31.34 0.89
N ILE A 665 14.27 -31.13 0.54
CA ILE A 665 13.45 -30.00 0.96
C ILE A 665 12.21 -30.51 1.68
N TYR A 666 11.92 -29.85 2.81
CA TYR A 666 10.85 -30.24 3.73
C TYR A 666 9.45 -29.98 3.16
N VAL A 667 8.49 -30.82 3.49
CA VAL A 667 7.08 -30.66 3.18
C VAL A 667 6.34 -30.53 4.51
N GLY A 668 6.07 -29.30 4.92
CA GLY A 668 5.38 -28.99 6.16
C GLY A 668 3.85 -28.96 5.98
N SER A 669 3.14 -28.94 7.12
CA SER A 669 1.68 -28.77 7.15
C SER A 669 1.23 -27.47 6.48
N THR A 670 2.06 -26.42 6.50
CA THR A 670 1.81 -25.11 5.88
C THR A 670 1.89 -25.11 4.35
N GLU A 671 2.44 -26.16 3.74
CA GLU A 671 2.47 -26.34 2.28
C GLU A 671 1.36 -27.26 1.78
N LEU A 672 0.73 -28.02 2.69
CA LEU A 672 -0.44 -28.82 2.38
C LEU A 672 -1.60 -27.89 2.04
N ASN A 673 -2.24 -28.16 0.92
CA ASN A 673 -3.41 -27.44 0.46
C ASN A 673 -4.66 -28.33 0.60
N ASP A 674 -5.82 -27.74 0.86
CA ASP A 674 -7.09 -28.49 0.96
C ASP A 674 -7.54 -29.12 -0.37
N ILE A 675 -6.88 -28.78 -1.48
CA ILE A 675 -7.18 -29.28 -2.82
C ILE A 675 -6.29 -30.49 -3.09
N ALA A 676 -6.88 -31.61 -3.52
CA ALA A 676 -6.15 -32.82 -3.90
C ALA A 676 -4.89 -32.51 -4.74
N SER A 677 -3.75 -32.96 -4.23
CA SER A 677 -2.46 -32.89 -4.91
C SER A 677 -2.03 -34.28 -5.35
N THR A 678 -1.43 -34.35 -6.54
CA THR A 678 -0.74 -35.55 -7.01
C THR A 678 0.75 -35.22 -7.13
N PRO A 679 1.64 -35.92 -6.41
CA PRO A 679 1.31 -36.95 -5.44
C PRO A 679 0.69 -36.40 -4.15
N THR A 680 0.04 -37.28 -3.39
CA THR A 680 -0.47 -36.97 -2.05
C THR A 680 0.71 -36.76 -1.12
N PHE A 681 0.62 -35.74 -0.26
CA PHE A 681 1.54 -35.45 0.84
C PHE A 681 0.78 -35.49 2.17
N TYR A 682 1.46 -35.87 3.24
CA TYR A 682 0.89 -36.00 4.59
C TYR A 682 1.48 -34.99 5.58
N GLY A 683 2.50 -34.23 5.17
CA GLY A 683 3.24 -33.32 6.03
C GLY A 683 4.26 -34.06 6.88
N ASN A 684 5.28 -33.33 7.34
CA ASN A 684 6.46 -33.90 7.96
C ASN A 684 7.15 -34.93 7.03
N GLU A 685 7.33 -34.54 5.77
CA GLU A 685 7.96 -35.35 4.72
C GLU A 685 9.10 -34.56 4.04
N TRP A 686 9.96 -35.23 3.28
CA TRP A 686 11.05 -34.63 2.50
C TRP A 686 11.06 -35.19 1.08
N ILE A 687 11.33 -34.31 0.13
CA ILE A 687 11.51 -34.62 -1.30
C ILE A 687 12.74 -33.90 -1.84
N THR A 688 13.30 -34.31 -2.96
CA THR A 688 14.36 -33.53 -3.62
C THR A 688 13.78 -32.35 -4.40
N PHE A 689 14.59 -31.31 -4.68
CA PHE A 689 14.21 -30.25 -5.61
C PHE A 689 13.81 -30.81 -6.98
N GLU A 690 14.54 -31.80 -7.49
CA GLU A 690 14.21 -32.48 -8.74
C GLU A 690 12.82 -33.11 -8.68
N ALA A 691 12.52 -33.85 -7.61
CA ALA A 691 11.21 -34.48 -7.45
C ALA A 691 10.09 -33.42 -7.36
N ALA A 692 10.33 -32.33 -6.62
CA ALA A 692 9.37 -31.22 -6.52
C ALA A 692 9.09 -30.58 -7.90
N LEU A 693 10.13 -30.32 -8.70
CA LEU A 693 9.98 -29.79 -10.06
C LEU A 693 9.18 -30.74 -10.96
N HIS A 694 9.46 -32.04 -10.94
CA HIS A 694 8.70 -33.03 -11.70
C HIS A 694 7.25 -33.14 -11.21
N TYR A 695 7.00 -33.14 -9.90
CA TYR A 695 5.64 -33.16 -9.33
C TYR A 695 4.86 -31.89 -9.68
N MET A 696 5.51 -30.74 -9.75
CA MET A 696 4.89 -29.49 -10.17
C MET A 696 4.57 -29.47 -11.68
N MET A 697 5.51 -29.95 -12.52
CA MET A 697 5.38 -29.82 -13.97
C MET A 697 4.56 -30.94 -14.62
N LEU A 698 4.66 -32.19 -14.12
CA LEU A 698 4.06 -33.36 -14.77
C LEU A 698 2.60 -33.59 -14.32
N PRO A 699 2.29 -33.92 -13.05
CA PRO A 699 0.92 -34.09 -12.59
C PRO A 699 0.26 -32.78 -12.13
N SER A 700 0.97 -31.65 -12.21
CA SER A 700 0.48 -30.34 -11.78
C SER A 700 0.20 -30.24 -10.26
N SER A 701 1.05 -30.83 -9.42
CA SER A 701 0.95 -30.75 -7.95
C SER A 701 0.75 -29.30 -7.48
N ASN A 702 -0.15 -29.12 -6.52
CA ASN A 702 -0.38 -27.84 -5.86
C ASN A 702 0.45 -27.66 -4.58
N VAL A 703 1.03 -28.74 -4.03
CA VAL A 703 1.94 -28.70 -2.87
C VAL A 703 3.35 -28.35 -3.32
N ALA A 704 3.86 -29.03 -4.35
CA ALA A 704 5.23 -28.86 -4.86
C ALA A 704 5.66 -27.39 -5.13
N PRO A 705 4.87 -26.52 -5.80
CA PRO A 705 5.24 -25.11 -5.97
C PRO A 705 5.45 -24.36 -4.64
N ASN A 706 4.64 -24.65 -3.61
CA ASN A 706 4.78 -24.01 -2.31
C ASN A 706 6.02 -24.49 -1.57
N VAL A 707 6.34 -25.78 -1.71
CA VAL A 707 7.57 -26.38 -1.16
C VAL A 707 8.81 -25.77 -1.82
N ILE A 708 8.80 -25.62 -3.16
CA ILE A 708 9.89 -24.95 -3.90
C ILE A 708 10.01 -23.50 -3.45
N ALA A 709 8.91 -22.75 -3.42
CA ALA A 709 8.92 -21.34 -3.02
C ALA A 709 9.48 -21.16 -1.60
N ARG A 710 9.07 -22.01 -0.65
CA ARG A 710 9.63 -22.02 0.70
C ARG A 710 11.14 -22.34 0.64
N ALA A 711 11.54 -23.45 0.03
CA ALA A 711 12.93 -23.88 0.07
C ALA A 711 13.90 -22.88 -0.59
N VAL A 712 13.55 -22.33 -1.76
CA VAL A 712 14.38 -21.32 -2.45
C VAL A 712 14.44 -20.02 -1.65
N GLY A 713 13.29 -19.57 -1.12
CA GLY A 713 13.26 -18.39 -0.25
C GLY A 713 14.09 -18.56 1.02
N GLU A 714 14.08 -19.75 1.63
CA GLU A 714 14.95 -20.05 2.77
C GLU A 714 16.42 -19.95 2.40
N MET A 715 16.82 -20.45 1.22
CA MET A 715 18.20 -20.32 0.73
C MET A 715 18.59 -18.84 0.58
N MET A 716 17.74 -18.02 -0.03
CA MET A 716 17.97 -16.57 -0.18
C MET A 716 18.16 -15.85 1.15
N LEU A 717 17.33 -16.18 2.13
CA LEU A 717 17.37 -15.54 3.43
C LEU A 717 18.59 -15.94 4.23
N ARG A 718 18.99 -17.22 4.17
CA ARG A 718 20.24 -17.69 4.79
C ARG A 718 21.45 -17.01 4.19
N GLU A 719 21.47 -16.81 2.88
CA GLU A 719 22.55 -16.08 2.20
C GLU A 719 22.61 -14.63 2.68
N ARG A 720 21.47 -13.93 2.77
CA ARG A 720 21.41 -12.56 3.32
C ARG A 720 21.94 -12.49 4.75
N LEU A 721 21.45 -13.37 5.63
CA LEU A 721 21.87 -13.42 7.04
C LEU A 721 23.36 -13.72 7.19
N ALA A 722 23.94 -14.54 6.31
CA ALA A 722 25.38 -14.84 6.33
C ALA A 722 26.24 -13.64 5.91
N ASN A 723 25.71 -12.75 5.06
CA ASN A 723 26.40 -11.56 4.56
C ASN A 723 26.21 -10.31 5.44
N SER A 724 25.35 -10.37 6.46
CA SER A 724 25.08 -9.28 7.42
C SER A 724 25.97 -9.31 8.67
N ASN A 725 26.84 -10.32 8.80
CA ASN A 725 27.90 -10.42 9.82
C ASN A 725 29.26 -10.00 9.23
#